data_AF-D2VW87-F1
#
_entry.id   AF-D2VW87-F1
#
_cell.length_a   1.000
_cell.length_b   1.000
_cell.length_c   1.000
_cell.angle_alpha   90.00
_cell.angle_beta   90.00
_cell.angle_gamma   90.00
#
_symmetry.space_group_name_H-M   'P 1'
#
loop_
_entity.id
_entity.type
_entity.pdbx_description
1 polymer ?
#
loop_
_entity_poly.entity_id
_entity_poly.type
_entity_poly.pdbx_seq_one_letter_code
_entity_poly.pdbx_strand_id
1 'polypeptide(L)'
;MKTLVNKVLSSSIITASRRSSSSLSSLNNGSILIGGLNNSVPLINVFGKHHQLNFSIMENANGRNYHATSKMLKKAKQQAPETTVYSEQEQNELIKNYIELEDKFKKLTENIIEYRRNHPTPVQLLETNHLFVQVCDLVNFCYKTFPKTNDPVNMQVRYFKSNVGMKLYVLMKKVELLMLKIVNQEWFPVETIRTQFNEENIMQSLPTVYHVATPVDDTLFLFAAYEAALSYAAFIPNMRDIVRPTTKENLIAAALFLFNRLKDFPILNDGIRNYADMVFSDYEAAKLAYTTAKPIENEPDFHYNADKNAYSYLGKTFTEHEFDWFEDIETNIPIHLGNFIKALKVAAYDGDRKQSMDVLDECIKTDPNNIYIHYLKASRLDILTDSEPDLNIAHNNYSNAIHHLEMALAYLAKTPKLPLPTLAKTNFSPDIEVPEKQVERINDLKFSPISLILASMYARAAESGVSIDLRHIYGAKGVDFVRQAELYSRSPNGPYFYMIKGACYYDCDMYELSINAYSSVERFEAVLDPSFIIDSLCYASQGMIALGYADKCLEVMDFYIEKYNDARLVCQKILCKDYLCRSKDELRQVLKEFEQLKESIQDLKLTDPYVFSKVNMHTNTRINEILIAINNPQVAECW
;
A
#
# COMPACT_ATOMS: atom_id res chain seq x y z
N MET A 1 2.76 -25.23 -10.34
CA MET A 1 2.59 -25.62 -8.93
C MET A 1 1.08 -25.74 -8.69
N LYS A 2 0.57 -26.90 -8.22
CA LYS A 2 -0.88 -27.06 -7.95
C LYS A 2 -1.19 -26.43 -6.58
N THR A 3 -2.01 -25.38 -6.55
CA THR A 3 -2.51 -24.70 -5.33
C THR A 3 -3.36 -25.65 -4.48
N LEU A 4 -3.57 -25.35 -3.19
CA LEU A 4 -4.46 -26.10 -2.28
C LEU A 4 -5.84 -26.38 -2.92
N VAL A 5 -6.44 -25.37 -3.54
CA VAL A 5 -7.66 -25.46 -4.38
C VAL A 5 -7.55 -26.53 -5.45
N ASN A 6 -6.46 -26.54 -6.22
CA ASN A 6 -6.25 -27.53 -7.28
C ASN A 6 -5.91 -28.93 -6.75
N LYS A 7 -5.44 -29.06 -5.52
CA LYS A 7 -5.22 -30.36 -4.87
C LYS A 7 -6.52 -30.98 -4.34
N VAL A 8 -7.52 -30.15 -4.00
CA VAL A 8 -8.73 -30.60 -3.30
C VAL A 8 -10.03 -30.49 -4.11
N LEU A 9 -10.22 -29.40 -4.85
CA LEU A 9 -11.47 -29.12 -5.58
C LEU A 9 -11.49 -29.75 -6.98
N SER A 10 -10.33 -29.99 -7.60
CA SER A 10 -10.24 -30.64 -8.92
C SER A 10 -10.62 -32.12 -8.92
N SER A 11 -10.64 -32.78 -7.76
CA SER A 11 -11.08 -34.17 -7.59
C SER A 11 -12.60 -34.32 -7.36
N SER A 12 -13.33 -33.21 -7.24
CA SER A 12 -14.74 -33.21 -6.79
C SER A 12 -15.75 -32.77 -7.86
N ILE A 13 -15.32 -32.40 -9.07
CA ILE A 13 -16.23 -32.05 -10.17
C ILE A 13 -16.65 -33.32 -10.94
N ILE A 14 -17.33 -34.22 -10.26
CA ILE A 14 -18.36 -35.09 -10.87
C ILE A 14 -19.47 -35.23 -9.82
N THR A 15 -20.71 -34.93 -10.22
CA THR A 15 -21.98 -35.08 -9.50
C THR A 15 -22.37 -34.08 -8.41
N ALA A 16 -22.75 -32.86 -8.82
CA ALA A 16 -23.94 -32.16 -8.28
C ALA A 16 -24.48 -31.13 -9.29
N SER A 17 -24.72 -31.55 -10.53
CA SER A 17 -25.54 -30.81 -11.49
C SER A 17 -26.77 -31.65 -11.82
N ARG A 18 -27.94 -31.13 -11.41
CA ARG A 18 -29.31 -31.30 -11.95
C ARG A 18 -30.34 -31.43 -10.83
N ARG A 19 -30.85 -30.28 -10.39
CA ARG A 19 -32.30 -30.07 -10.40
C ARG A 19 -32.60 -28.60 -10.69
N SER A 20 -33.19 -28.44 -11.87
CA SER A 20 -33.59 -27.21 -12.52
C SER A 20 -34.63 -26.42 -11.75
N SER A 21 -34.48 -25.10 -11.84
CA SER A 21 -35.50 -24.09 -11.70
C SER A 21 -36.83 -24.47 -12.38
N SER A 22 -37.92 -24.49 -11.61
CA SER A 22 -39.26 -24.15 -12.09
C SER A 22 -40.22 -23.94 -10.90
N SER A 23 -41.12 -22.95 -11.05
CA SER A 23 -42.23 -22.52 -10.18
C SER A 23 -41.94 -21.48 -9.08
N LEU A 24 -42.19 -20.22 -9.45
CA LEU A 24 -42.74 -19.19 -8.56
C LEU A 24 -44.12 -19.62 -8.02
N SER A 25 -44.48 -19.02 -6.88
CA SER A 25 -45.83 -18.87 -6.28
C SER A 25 -46.39 -20.03 -5.43
N SER A 26 -46.15 -19.97 -4.12
CA SER A 26 -47.22 -19.82 -3.12
C SER A 26 -46.62 -19.67 -1.72
N LEU A 27 -46.87 -18.52 -1.09
CA LEU A 27 -46.89 -18.37 0.35
C LEU A 27 -47.73 -19.50 0.97
N ASN A 28 -47.21 -20.16 2.00
CA ASN A 28 -48.02 -20.49 3.16
C ASN A 28 -47.16 -20.64 4.42
N ASN A 29 -47.56 -19.83 5.40
CA ASN A 29 -47.13 -19.81 6.79
C ASN A 29 -46.79 -21.20 7.36
N GLY A 30 -45.55 -21.31 7.83
CA GLY A 30 -45.07 -22.41 8.66
C GLY A 30 -43.99 -21.88 9.58
N SER A 31 -44.39 -21.04 10.54
CA SER A 31 -43.57 -20.67 11.68
C SER A 31 -43.13 -21.94 12.43
N ILE A 32 -41.87 -22.33 12.26
CA ILE A 32 -41.20 -23.20 13.24
C ILE A 32 -40.30 -22.29 14.05
N LEU A 33 -40.90 -21.75 15.12
CA LEU A 33 -40.19 -21.23 16.27
C LEU A 33 -39.36 -22.38 16.86
N ILE A 34 -38.05 -22.39 16.61
CA ILE A 34 -37.10 -23.08 17.50
C ILE A 34 -36.56 -22.01 18.44
N GLY A 35 -37.33 -21.75 19.50
CA GLY A 35 -36.81 -21.08 20.68
C GLY A 35 -35.99 -22.11 21.48
N GLY A 36 -34.69 -21.85 21.60
CA GLY A 36 -33.77 -22.65 22.41
C GLY A 36 -32.50 -21.84 22.66
N LEU A 37 -32.28 -21.49 23.92
CA LEU A 37 -31.11 -20.77 24.42
C LEU A 37 -29.82 -21.56 24.14
N ASN A 38 -29.10 -21.19 23.08
CA ASN A 38 -27.64 -21.21 22.92
C ASN A 38 -27.30 -21.00 21.43
N ASN A 39 -27.00 -19.75 21.06
CA ASN A 39 -26.41 -19.43 19.76
C ASN A 39 -24.94 -19.88 19.75
N SER A 40 -24.67 -21.18 19.63
CA SER A 40 -23.33 -21.69 19.34
C SER A 40 -23.16 -21.79 17.83
N VAL A 41 -22.85 -20.65 17.19
CA VAL A 41 -22.12 -20.64 15.92
C VAL A 41 -20.77 -21.33 16.18
N PRO A 42 -20.24 -22.15 15.27
CA PRO A 42 -18.86 -22.61 15.40
C PRO A 42 -17.96 -21.37 15.52
N LEU A 43 -17.30 -21.19 16.67
CA LEU A 43 -16.26 -20.18 16.91
C LEU A 43 -15.00 -20.52 16.08
N ILE A 44 -15.15 -20.53 14.76
CA ILE A 44 -14.08 -20.82 13.79
C ILE A 44 -13.25 -19.56 13.51
N ASN A 45 -13.71 -18.37 13.89
CA ASN A 45 -13.06 -17.08 13.56
C ASN A 45 -12.06 -16.54 14.59
N VAL A 46 -11.49 -17.39 15.46
CA VAL A 46 -10.55 -16.92 16.52
C VAL A 46 -9.10 -16.75 16.02
N PHE A 47 -8.82 -17.07 14.74
CA PHE A 47 -7.61 -16.57 14.06
C PHE A 47 -7.77 -15.11 13.58
N GLY A 48 -8.95 -14.52 13.77
CA GLY A 48 -9.34 -13.16 13.42
C GLY A 48 -8.81 -12.08 14.37
N LYS A 49 -7.49 -12.08 14.60
CA LYS A 49 -6.77 -10.82 14.66
C LYS A 49 -6.06 -10.72 13.34
N HIS A 50 -6.71 -10.08 12.36
CA HIS A 50 -6.07 -9.70 11.11
C HIS A 50 -4.68 -9.16 11.44
N HIS A 51 -3.69 -9.78 10.82
CA HIS A 51 -2.32 -9.36 10.92
C HIS A 51 -2.23 -7.83 10.69
N GLN A 52 -1.49 -7.12 11.54
CA GLN A 52 -0.54 -6.15 10.97
C GLN A 52 0.35 -6.99 10.08
N LEU A 53 0.05 -7.02 8.80
CA LEU A 53 0.85 -7.70 7.82
C LEU A 53 2.16 -6.91 7.82
N ASN A 54 3.15 -7.39 8.57
CA ASN A 54 4.46 -6.77 8.62
C ASN A 54 5.12 -6.95 7.25
N PHE A 55 4.89 -6.01 6.34
CA PHE A 55 5.56 -5.97 5.02
C PHE A 55 7.00 -5.47 5.18
N SER A 56 7.85 -6.25 5.84
CA SER A 56 9.29 -5.97 5.92
C SER A 56 10.02 -6.18 4.57
N ILE A 57 9.36 -6.75 3.57
CA ILE A 57 10.00 -7.16 2.30
C ILE A 57 9.96 -6.04 1.24
N MET A 58 8.95 -5.17 1.23
CA MET A 58 8.91 -4.00 0.32
C MET A 58 9.93 -2.90 0.70
N GLU A 59 10.36 -2.88 1.96
CA GLU A 59 11.27 -1.85 2.52
C GLU A 59 12.76 -2.21 2.37
N ASN A 60 13.11 -3.49 2.45
CA ASN A 60 14.51 -3.93 2.44
C ASN A 60 15.21 -3.76 1.07
N ALA A 61 14.45 -3.60 -0.02
CA ALA A 61 14.99 -3.47 -1.37
C ALA A 61 15.44 -2.04 -1.72
N ASN A 62 14.69 -1.04 -1.25
CA ASN A 62 14.94 0.37 -1.57
C ASN A 62 15.94 1.03 -0.61
N GLY A 63 16.25 0.38 0.52
CA GLY A 63 17.29 0.80 1.47
C GLY A 63 18.72 0.81 0.93
N ARG A 64 19.00 0.16 -0.21
CA ARG A 64 20.37 0.09 -0.76
C ARG A 64 20.87 1.40 -1.38
N ASN A 65 19.99 2.30 -1.81
CA ASN A 65 20.39 3.58 -2.38
C ASN A 65 20.45 4.73 -1.36
N TYR A 66 19.82 4.60 -0.18
CA TYR A 66 19.78 5.68 0.81
C TYR A 66 20.86 5.58 1.90
N HIS A 67 21.38 4.38 2.21
CA HIS A 67 22.34 4.20 3.30
C HIS A 67 23.81 4.05 2.89
N ALA A 68 24.12 3.86 1.60
CA ALA A 68 25.49 3.53 1.17
C ALA A 68 26.52 4.67 1.25
N THR A 69 26.13 5.94 1.48
CA THR A 69 27.03 7.10 1.30
C THR A 69 27.58 7.74 2.59
N SER A 70 27.05 7.40 3.77
CA SER A 70 27.45 8.02 5.05
C SER A 70 28.96 7.90 5.37
N LYS A 71 29.58 6.75 5.04
CA LYS A 71 31.03 6.54 5.25
C LYS A 71 31.92 7.28 4.25
N MET A 72 31.45 7.57 3.03
CA MET A 72 32.23 8.32 2.03
C MET A 72 32.25 9.83 2.30
N LEU A 73 31.14 10.40 2.79
CA LEU A 73 31.03 11.82 3.15
C LEU A 73 31.98 12.23 4.29
N LYS A 74 32.18 11.36 5.29
CA LYS A 74 33.11 11.65 6.42
C LYS A 74 34.57 11.76 5.97
N LYS A 75 35.01 11.01 4.95
CA LYS A 75 36.35 11.14 4.37
C LYS A 75 36.47 12.37 3.46
N ALA A 76 35.42 12.73 2.73
CA ALA A 76 35.40 13.91 1.85
C ALA A 76 35.40 15.25 2.62
N LYS A 77 34.79 15.29 3.82
CA LYS A 77 34.84 16.46 4.73
C LYS A 77 36.26 16.88 5.13
N GLN A 78 37.24 15.98 5.05
CA GLN A 78 38.63 16.25 5.42
C GLN A 78 39.50 16.77 4.26
N GLN A 79 38.97 16.87 3.03
CA GLN A 79 39.78 17.13 1.84
C GLN A 79 39.27 18.25 0.91
N ALA A 80 38.15 18.93 1.20
CA ALA A 80 37.65 19.99 0.33
C ALA A 80 38.15 21.38 0.79
N PRO A 81 39.20 21.97 0.19
CA PRO A 81 39.51 23.37 0.41
C PRO A 81 38.36 24.26 -0.11
N GLU A 82 38.04 25.31 0.65
CA GLU A 82 36.96 26.29 0.39
C GLU A 82 37.20 27.22 -0.81
N THR A 83 38.19 26.96 -1.67
CA THR A 83 38.48 27.84 -2.81
C THR A 83 37.92 27.24 -4.10
N THR A 84 36.74 27.70 -4.47
CA THR A 84 36.01 27.22 -5.64
C THR A 84 35.43 28.40 -6.40
N VAL A 85 35.99 28.71 -7.57
CA VAL A 85 35.42 29.68 -8.52
C VAL A 85 35.20 28.90 -9.80
N TYR A 86 34.00 28.97 -10.38
CA TYR A 86 33.76 28.41 -11.70
C TYR A 86 34.66 29.12 -12.71
N SER A 87 35.37 28.38 -13.56
CA SER A 87 36.04 28.96 -14.72
C SER A 87 35.00 29.61 -15.65
N GLU A 88 35.41 30.61 -16.43
CA GLU A 88 34.53 31.29 -17.38
C GLU A 88 33.86 30.30 -18.36
N GLN A 89 34.57 29.24 -18.75
CA GLN A 89 34.03 28.18 -19.59
C GLN A 89 32.93 27.37 -18.88
N GLU A 90 33.14 26.95 -17.62
CA GLU A 90 32.12 26.25 -16.84
C GLU A 90 30.89 27.14 -16.57
N GLN A 91 31.10 28.44 -16.33
CA GLN A 91 30.00 29.40 -16.16
C GLN A 91 29.16 29.51 -17.43
N ASN A 92 29.81 29.71 -18.58
CA ASN A 92 29.14 29.81 -19.87
C ASN A 92 28.39 28.52 -20.22
N GLU A 93 28.94 27.35 -19.89
CA GLU A 93 28.27 26.07 -20.09
C GLU A 93 27.03 25.91 -19.21
N LEU A 94 27.12 26.25 -17.92
CA LEU A 94 25.97 26.22 -17.00
C LEU A 94 24.86 27.18 -17.42
N ILE A 95 25.20 28.41 -17.83
CA ILE A 95 24.23 29.38 -18.35
C ILE A 95 23.57 28.86 -19.63
N LYS A 96 24.36 28.31 -20.56
CA LYS A 96 23.84 27.74 -21.80
C LYS A 96 22.86 26.60 -21.52
N ASN A 97 23.23 25.68 -20.62
CA ASN A 97 22.37 24.56 -20.23
C ASN A 97 21.08 25.06 -19.57
N TYR A 98 21.15 26.10 -18.74
CA TYR A 98 19.98 26.72 -18.12
C TYR A 98 19.02 27.31 -19.17
N ILE A 99 19.53 28.13 -20.08
CA ILE A 99 18.73 28.76 -21.13
C ILE A 99 18.07 27.68 -22.02
N GLU A 100 18.84 26.66 -22.40
CA GLU A 100 18.32 25.56 -23.23
C GLU A 100 17.22 24.76 -22.50
N LEU A 101 17.39 24.48 -21.20
CA LEU A 101 16.40 23.78 -20.40
C LEU A 101 15.12 24.62 -20.22
N GLU A 102 15.27 25.91 -19.90
CA GLU A 102 14.17 26.84 -19.70
C GLU A 102 13.33 26.99 -20.97
N ASP A 103 13.97 27.19 -22.13
CA ASP A 103 13.30 27.30 -23.43
C ASP A 103 12.55 26.01 -23.80
N LYS A 104 13.20 24.84 -23.66
CA LYS A 104 12.55 23.55 -23.91
C LYS A 104 11.36 23.30 -22.98
N PHE A 105 11.51 23.58 -21.69
CA PHE A 105 10.44 23.39 -20.71
C PHE A 105 9.26 24.33 -20.96
N LYS A 106 9.53 25.60 -21.28
CA LYS A 106 8.50 26.57 -21.63
C LYS A 106 7.72 26.14 -22.88
N LYS A 107 8.41 25.79 -23.96
CA LYS A 107 7.76 25.29 -25.19
C LYS A 107 6.93 24.04 -24.93
N LEU A 108 7.45 23.08 -24.15
CA LEU A 108 6.74 21.87 -23.79
C LEU A 108 5.45 22.17 -23.02
N THR A 109 5.53 23.03 -22.01
CA THR A 109 4.37 23.41 -21.19
C THR A 109 3.33 24.20 -21.98
N GLU A 110 3.74 25.11 -22.86
CA GLU A 110 2.85 25.80 -23.80
C GLU A 110 2.11 24.81 -24.72
N ASN A 111 2.83 23.85 -25.31
CA ASN A 111 2.23 22.80 -26.15
C ASN A 111 1.21 21.94 -25.38
N ILE A 112 1.53 21.55 -24.14
CA ILE A 112 0.61 20.78 -23.28
C ILE A 112 -0.64 21.60 -22.95
N ILE A 113 -0.48 22.88 -22.61
CA ILE A 113 -1.60 23.78 -22.29
C ILE A 113 -2.49 24.00 -23.52
N GLU A 114 -1.89 24.27 -24.67
CA GLU A 114 -2.62 24.46 -25.94
C GLU A 114 -3.39 23.20 -26.31
N TYR A 115 -2.75 22.03 -26.23
CA TYR A 115 -3.43 20.77 -26.48
C TYR A 115 -4.64 20.57 -25.57
N ARG A 116 -4.50 20.81 -24.26
CA ARG A 116 -5.58 20.69 -23.28
C ARG A 116 -6.72 21.68 -23.51
N ARG A 117 -6.42 22.90 -23.98
CA ARG A 117 -7.45 23.89 -24.37
C ARG A 117 -8.26 23.42 -25.58
N ASN A 118 -7.58 22.81 -26.56
CA ASN A 118 -8.19 22.32 -27.78
C ASN A 118 -8.96 20.99 -27.58
N HIS A 119 -8.62 20.25 -26.52
CA HIS A 119 -9.26 18.97 -26.15
C HIS A 119 -9.74 19.00 -24.68
N PRO A 120 -10.80 19.78 -24.38
CA PRO A 120 -11.26 20.02 -23.00
C PRO A 120 -12.03 18.85 -22.38
N THR A 121 -12.59 17.98 -23.20
CA THR A 121 -13.14 16.70 -22.76
C THR A 121 -11.97 15.81 -22.29
N PRO A 122 -12.11 14.98 -21.25
CA PRO A 122 -11.05 14.05 -20.78
C PRO A 122 -10.62 12.99 -21.81
N VAL A 123 -11.03 13.14 -23.06
CA VAL A 123 -10.95 12.17 -24.12
C VAL A 123 -9.52 12.12 -24.65
N GLN A 124 -8.95 10.93 -24.46
CA GLN A 124 -7.83 10.34 -25.18
C GLN A 124 -6.46 10.95 -24.86
N LEU A 125 -5.69 10.11 -24.14
CA LEU A 125 -4.31 9.75 -24.47
C LEU A 125 -3.76 10.62 -25.61
N LEU A 126 -2.81 11.51 -25.29
CA LEU A 126 -2.10 12.29 -26.29
C LEU A 126 -1.58 11.33 -27.37
N GLU A 127 -2.29 11.19 -28.50
CA GLU A 127 -1.93 10.24 -29.58
C GLU A 127 -0.57 10.59 -30.20
N THR A 128 -0.07 11.77 -29.90
CA THR A 128 1.26 12.22 -30.28
C THR A 128 2.31 11.63 -29.34
N ASN A 129 2.82 10.44 -29.67
CA ASN A 129 4.08 9.88 -29.12
C ASN A 129 5.18 10.94 -28.98
N HIS A 130 5.20 11.92 -29.89
CA HIS A 130 6.13 13.03 -29.91
C HIS A 130 6.16 13.87 -28.62
N LEU A 131 5.01 14.16 -27.98
CA LEU A 131 5.01 14.94 -26.74
C LEU A 131 5.62 14.15 -25.56
N PHE A 132 5.36 12.85 -25.49
CA PHE A 132 5.97 12.01 -24.46
C PHE A 132 7.49 11.91 -24.66
N VAL A 133 7.93 11.69 -25.91
CA VAL A 133 9.36 11.69 -26.27
C VAL A 133 10.03 13.00 -25.88
N GLN A 134 9.41 14.15 -26.12
CA GLN A 134 9.94 15.45 -25.69
C GLN A 134 10.13 15.54 -24.17
N VAL A 135 9.19 15.02 -23.38
CA VAL A 135 9.32 14.97 -21.92
C VAL A 135 10.51 14.08 -21.53
N CYS A 136 10.61 12.87 -22.10
CA CYS A 136 11.71 11.95 -21.87
C CYS A 136 13.07 12.55 -22.28
N ASP A 137 13.15 13.24 -23.41
CA ASP A 137 14.35 13.93 -23.87
C ASP A 137 14.77 15.04 -22.90
N LEU A 138 13.80 15.76 -22.33
CA LEU A 138 14.05 16.78 -21.33
C LEU A 138 14.57 16.18 -20.02
N VAL A 139 13.96 15.08 -19.55
CA VAL A 139 14.43 14.31 -18.39
C VAL A 139 15.86 13.82 -18.62
N ASN A 140 16.14 13.24 -19.79
CA ASN A 140 17.46 12.76 -20.16
C ASN A 140 18.49 13.89 -20.27
N PHE A 141 18.09 15.05 -20.77
CA PHE A 141 18.93 16.25 -20.78
C PHE A 141 19.30 16.66 -19.35
N CYS A 142 18.32 16.73 -18.44
CA CYS A 142 18.59 16.95 -17.02
C CYS A 142 19.58 15.91 -16.48
N TYR A 143 19.35 14.61 -16.62
CA TYR A 143 20.29 13.63 -16.06
C TYR A 143 21.71 13.68 -16.65
N LYS A 144 21.91 14.30 -17.82
CA LYS A 144 23.23 14.54 -18.40
C LYS A 144 23.92 15.79 -17.86
N THR A 145 23.16 16.85 -17.55
CA THR A 145 23.72 18.14 -17.12
C THR A 145 23.93 18.25 -15.61
N PHE A 146 23.35 17.33 -14.83
CA PHE A 146 23.39 17.39 -13.36
C PHE A 146 24.56 16.64 -12.75
N PRO A 147 25.09 17.13 -11.62
CA PRO A 147 26.10 16.40 -10.87
C PRO A 147 25.55 15.03 -10.41
N LYS A 148 26.29 13.97 -10.70
CA LYS A 148 25.99 12.59 -10.31
C LYS A 148 26.46 12.31 -8.89
N THR A 149 25.89 11.28 -8.28
CA THR A 149 26.28 10.83 -6.92
C THR A 149 27.76 10.48 -6.79
N ASN A 150 28.40 10.05 -7.88
CA ASN A 150 29.80 9.67 -7.93
C ASN A 150 30.74 10.85 -8.26
N ASP A 151 30.19 12.03 -8.57
CA ASP A 151 31.00 13.20 -8.87
C ASP A 151 31.65 13.74 -7.58
N PRO A 152 32.79 14.45 -7.69
CA PRO A 152 33.45 15.05 -6.53
C PRO A 152 32.50 15.92 -5.69
N VAL A 153 32.50 15.72 -4.36
CA VAL A 153 31.59 16.44 -3.43
C VAL A 153 31.70 17.96 -3.57
N ASN A 154 32.91 18.48 -3.79
CA ASN A 154 33.12 19.90 -4.03
C ASN A 154 32.37 20.40 -5.28
N MET A 155 32.40 19.65 -6.39
CA MET A 155 31.67 19.98 -7.62
C MET A 155 30.16 20.05 -7.37
N GLN A 156 29.62 19.06 -6.67
CA GLN A 156 28.22 19.03 -6.32
C GLN A 156 27.83 20.21 -5.41
N VAL A 157 28.62 20.49 -4.36
CA VAL A 157 28.40 21.62 -3.44
C VAL A 157 28.43 22.96 -4.19
N ARG A 158 29.37 23.16 -5.12
CA ARG A 158 29.43 24.37 -5.97
C ARG A 158 28.15 24.55 -6.78
N TYR A 159 27.67 23.47 -7.37
CA TYR A 159 26.47 23.47 -8.20
C TYR A 159 25.24 23.92 -7.40
N PHE A 160 24.99 23.29 -6.26
CA PHE A 160 23.82 23.59 -5.45
C PHE A 160 23.91 24.90 -4.65
N LYS A 161 25.11 25.49 -4.50
CA LYS A 161 25.23 26.84 -3.94
C LYS A 161 25.14 27.95 -4.99
N SER A 162 25.35 27.64 -6.28
CA SER A 162 25.21 28.57 -7.39
C SER A 162 23.74 28.90 -7.68
N ASN A 163 23.45 30.17 -7.94
CA ASN A 163 22.13 30.62 -8.39
C ASN A 163 21.69 29.90 -9.69
N VAL A 164 22.57 29.80 -10.70
CA VAL A 164 22.29 29.13 -11.98
C VAL A 164 22.14 27.61 -11.79
N GLY A 165 22.99 27.00 -10.94
CA GLY A 165 22.87 25.57 -10.64
C GLY A 165 21.56 25.21 -9.93
N MET A 166 21.11 26.06 -8.99
CA MET A 166 19.82 25.89 -8.33
C MET A 166 18.63 26.19 -9.25
N LYS A 167 18.74 27.17 -10.16
CA LYS A 167 17.72 27.41 -11.21
C LYS A 167 17.52 26.16 -12.06
N LEU A 168 18.63 25.58 -12.53
CA LEU A 168 18.61 24.30 -13.24
C LEU A 168 17.92 23.23 -12.39
N TYR A 169 18.33 23.06 -11.13
CA TYR A 169 17.76 22.05 -10.24
C TYR A 169 16.26 22.18 -10.01
N VAL A 170 15.77 23.40 -9.80
CA VAL A 170 14.32 23.66 -9.72
C VAL A 170 13.61 23.24 -11.01
N LEU A 171 14.17 23.60 -12.18
CA LEU A 171 13.60 23.19 -13.47
C LEU A 171 13.59 21.66 -13.64
N MET A 172 14.67 20.98 -13.29
CA MET A 172 14.71 19.51 -13.30
C MET A 172 13.63 18.91 -12.41
N LYS A 173 13.47 19.39 -11.18
CA LYS A 173 12.43 18.89 -10.26
C LYS A 173 11.01 19.14 -10.79
N LYS A 174 10.78 20.25 -11.50
CA LYS A 174 9.51 20.47 -12.22
C LYS A 174 9.30 19.47 -13.34
N VAL A 175 10.34 19.13 -14.10
CA VAL A 175 10.28 18.13 -15.17
C VAL A 175 10.01 16.73 -14.61
N GLU A 176 10.67 16.34 -13.51
CA GLU A 176 10.44 15.06 -12.84
C GLU A 176 9.00 14.98 -12.29
N LEU A 177 8.48 16.04 -11.68
CA LEU A 177 7.08 16.10 -11.25
C LEU A 177 6.10 16.03 -12.42
N LEU A 178 6.42 16.67 -13.56
CA LEU A 178 5.60 16.57 -14.76
C LEU A 178 5.55 15.13 -15.28
N MET A 179 6.71 14.44 -15.32
CA MET A 179 6.76 13.02 -15.68
C MET A 179 5.91 12.17 -14.72
N LEU A 180 6.03 12.41 -13.42
CA LEU A 180 5.21 11.74 -12.42
C LEU A 180 3.71 12.01 -12.63
N LYS A 181 3.32 13.24 -12.96
CA LYS A 181 1.93 13.61 -13.29
C LYS A 181 1.43 12.91 -14.54
N ILE A 182 2.26 12.86 -15.59
CA ILE A 182 1.97 12.16 -16.85
C ILE A 182 1.67 10.68 -16.60
N VAL A 183 2.52 10.01 -15.82
CA VAL A 183 2.34 8.58 -15.49
C VAL A 183 1.10 8.39 -14.62
N ASN A 184 0.93 9.19 -13.56
CA ASN A 184 -0.22 9.07 -12.66
C ASN A 184 -1.54 9.33 -13.37
N GLN A 185 -1.62 10.33 -14.22
CA GLN A 185 -2.88 10.67 -14.90
C GLN A 185 -3.06 9.89 -16.21
N GLU A 186 -2.13 9.01 -16.58
CA GLU A 186 -2.16 8.22 -17.82
C GLU A 186 -2.39 9.13 -19.04
N TRP A 187 -1.60 10.20 -19.18
CA TRP A 187 -1.76 11.14 -20.31
C TRP A 187 -1.43 10.49 -21.67
N PHE A 188 -0.77 9.34 -21.69
CA PHE A 188 -0.37 8.61 -22.89
C PHE A 188 -0.74 7.13 -22.79
N PRO A 189 -0.92 6.42 -23.92
CA PRO A 189 -1.17 4.97 -23.93
C PRO A 189 -0.06 4.20 -23.23
N VAL A 190 -0.40 3.07 -22.61
CA VAL A 190 0.57 2.22 -21.89
C VAL A 190 1.69 1.78 -22.83
N GLU A 191 1.35 1.46 -24.07
CA GLU A 191 2.30 1.08 -25.13
C GLU A 191 3.30 2.19 -25.42
N THR A 192 2.86 3.45 -25.36
CA THR A 192 3.73 4.62 -25.54
C THR A 192 4.70 4.74 -24.37
N ILE A 193 4.21 4.57 -23.14
CA ILE A 193 5.04 4.57 -21.94
C ILE A 193 6.09 3.44 -22.03
N ARG A 194 5.69 2.22 -22.40
CA ARG A 194 6.57 1.04 -22.61
C ARG A 194 7.71 1.29 -23.60
N THR A 195 7.52 2.13 -24.63
CA THR A 195 8.59 2.39 -25.61
C THR A 195 9.80 3.14 -25.03
N GLN A 196 9.61 3.94 -23.98
CA GLN A 196 10.67 4.75 -23.38
C GLN A 196 11.20 4.14 -22.08
N PHE A 197 10.32 3.43 -21.39
CA PHE A 197 10.58 2.73 -20.15
C PHE A 197 10.88 1.26 -20.50
N ASN A 198 12.16 0.92 -20.73
CA ASN A 198 12.58 -0.45 -21.04
C ASN A 198 12.06 -1.41 -19.95
N GLU A 199 11.17 -2.31 -20.35
CA GLU A 199 10.46 -3.26 -19.49
C GLU A 199 11.42 -4.11 -18.65
N GLU A 200 12.48 -4.63 -19.25
CA GLU A 200 13.46 -5.45 -18.53
C GLU A 200 14.16 -4.64 -17.42
N ASN A 201 14.54 -3.40 -17.70
CA ASN A 201 15.26 -2.55 -16.75
C ASN A 201 14.37 -2.14 -15.56
N ILE A 202 13.08 -1.89 -15.83
CA ILE A 202 12.13 -1.47 -14.79
C ILE A 202 11.69 -2.65 -13.95
N MET A 203 11.51 -3.83 -14.55
CA MET A 203 11.18 -5.03 -13.81
C MET A 203 12.32 -5.51 -12.91
N GLN A 204 13.59 -5.27 -13.30
CA GLN A 204 14.75 -5.47 -12.43
C GLN A 204 14.75 -4.58 -11.18
N SER A 205 13.93 -3.52 -11.13
CA SER A 205 13.77 -2.69 -9.93
C SER A 205 12.68 -3.20 -8.97
N LEU A 206 11.86 -4.18 -9.38
CA LEU A 206 10.79 -4.79 -8.58
C LEU A 206 10.98 -6.24 -8.09
N PRO A 207 12.17 -6.90 -8.16
CA PRO A 207 12.29 -8.35 -7.93
C PRO A 207 12.01 -8.78 -6.48
N THR A 208 11.89 -7.82 -5.55
CA THR A 208 11.55 -8.06 -4.15
C THR A 208 10.06 -8.12 -3.89
N VAL A 209 9.22 -7.81 -4.88
CA VAL A 209 7.76 -7.83 -4.76
C VAL A 209 7.15 -8.89 -5.68
N TYR A 210 7.79 -9.12 -6.85
CA TYR A 210 7.34 -10.09 -7.84
C TYR A 210 8.50 -10.98 -8.25
N HIS A 211 8.24 -12.29 -8.33
CA HIS A 211 9.23 -13.23 -8.82
C HIS A 211 9.59 -12.90 -10.27
N VAL A 212 10.84 -13.11 -10.70
CA VAL A 212 11.33 -12.76 -12.05
C VAL A 212 10.53 -13.44 -13.17
N ALA A 213 9.89 -14.58 -12.86
CA ALA A 213 9.02 -15.30 -13.80
C ALA A 213 7.54 -14.83 -13.79
N THR A 214 7.19 -13.78 -13.04
CA THR A 214 5.83 -13.24 -13.02
C THR A 214 5.53 -12.57 -14.36
N PRO A 215 4.44 -12.91 -15.07
CA PRO A 215 4.06 -12.22 -16.30
C PRO A 215 3.90 -10.71 -16.05
N VAL A 216 4.50 -9.89 -16.91
CA VAL A 216 4.42 -8.43 -16.80
C VAL A 216 3.16 -7.95 -17.50
N ASP A 217 2.06 -7.91 -16.78
CA ASP A 217 0.85 -7.24 -17.26
C ASP A 217 0.98 -5.70 -17.24
N ASP A 218 0.01 -5.02 -17.84
CA ASP A 218 0.01 -3.55 -17.94
C ASP A 218 -0.03 -2.86 -16.58
N THR A 219 -0.68 -3.45 -15.58
CA THR A 219 -0.77 -2.86 -14.25
C THR A 219 0.53 -2.96 -13.49
N LEU A 220 1.22 -4.09 -13.59
CA LEU A 220 2.54 -4.27 -13.00
C LEU A 220 3.55 -3.32 -13.64
N PHE A 221 3.55 -3.19 -14.97
CA PHE A 221 4.41 -2.25 -15.68
C PHE A 221 4.14 -0.79 -15.28
N LEU A 222 2.87 -0.36 -15.27
CA LEU A 222 2.50 1.01 -14.90
C LEU A 222 2.86 1.34 -13.45
N PHE A 223 2.64 0.40 -12.52
CA PHE A 223 3.03 0.55 -11.13
C PHE A 223 4.55 0.70 -10.99
N ALA A 224 5.32 -0.09 -11.74
CA ALA A 224 6.77 -0.01 -11.77
C ALA A 224 7.28 1.34 -12.30
N ALA A 225 6.69 1.83 -13.40
CA ALA A 225 7.01 3.13 -13.97
C ALA A 225 6.67 4.27 -12.99
N TYR A 226 5.54 4.17 -12.30
CA TYR A 226 5.13 5.11 -11.26
C TYR A 226 6.11 5.15 -10.09
N GLU A 227 6.44 3.99 -9.49
CA GLU A 227 7.39 3.91 -8.37
C GLU A 227 8.78 4.45 -8.76
N ALA A 228 9.24 4.17 -9.98
CA ALA A 228 10.49 4.71 -10.49
C ALA A 228 10.43 6.25 -10.60
N ALA A 229 9.41 6.79 -11.28
CA ALA A 229 9.25 8.24 -11.44
C ALA A 229 9.12 8.95 -10.08
N LEU A 230 8.37 8.37 -9.15
CA LEU A 230 8.20 8.91 -7.80
C LEU A 230 9.52 8.93 -7.03
N SER A 231 10.30 7.83 -7.11
CA SER A 231 11.60 7.71 -6.44
C SER A 231 12.59 8.76 -6.95
N TYR A 232 12.67 8.97 -8.27
CA TYR A 232 13.52 10.01 -8.86
C TYR A 232 13.10 11.41 -8.42
N ALA A 233 11.80 11.71 -8.50
CA ALA A 233 11.27 13.00 -8.10
C ALA A 233 11.49 13.29 -6.61
N ALA A 234 11.34 12.28 -5.75
CA ALA A 234 11.54 12.38 -4.29
C ALA A 234 13.01 12.39 -3.86
N PHE A 235 13.94 12.02 -4.74
CA PHE A 235 15.36 11.96 -4.40
C PHE A 235 15.93 13.35 -4.08
N ILE A 236 16.59 13.45 -2.91
CA ILE A 236 17.38 14.61 -2.47
C ILE A 236 18.85 14.16 -2.38
N PRO A 237 19.80 14.84 -3.04
CA PRO A 237 21.22 14.54 -2.95
C PRO A 237 21.75 14.47 -1.51
N ASN A 238 22.61 13.49 -1.22
CA ASN A 238 23.13 13.23 0.12
C ASN A 238 24.28 14.19 0.50
N MET A 239 24.01 15.49 0.57
CA MET A 239 24.99 16.52 1.00
C MET A 239 24.41 17.53 1.98
N ARG A 240 23.31 17.18 2.65
CA ARG A 240 22.50 18.06 3.51
C ARG A 240 23.27 18.72 4.66
N ASP A 241 24.35 18.10 5.11
CA ASP A 241 25.27 18.66 6.11
C ASP A 241 26.05 19.89 5.60
N ILE A 242 26.10 20.09 4.29
CA ILE A 242 26.93 21.12 3.62
C ILE A 242 26.06 22.08 2.80
N VAL A 243 25.06 21.55 2.10
CA VAL A 243 24.08 22.27 1.26
C VAL A 243 22.75 21.54 1.35
N ARG A 244 21.63 22.26 1.47
CA ARG A 244 20.28 21.66 1.49
C ARG A 244 19.58 21.95 0.16
N PRO A 245 19.79 21.13 -0.88
CA PRO A 245 19.15 21.32 -2.18
C PRO A 245 17.69 20.84 -2.12
N THR A 246 16.87 21.52 -1.32
CA THR A 246 15.45 21.22 -1.14
C THR A 246 14.62 22.21 -1.92
N THR A 247 13.70 21.72 -2.73
CA THR A 247 12.72 22.54 -3.46
C THR A 247 11.30 22.16 -3.08
N LYS A 248 10.33 23.06 -3.33
CA LYS A 248 8.91 22.76 -3.14
C LYS A 248 8.51 21.50 -3.92
N GLU A 249 8.99 21.37 -5.16
CA GLU A 249 8.67 20.23 -6.03
C GLU A 249 9.17 18.90 -5.45
N ASN A 250 10.38 18.90 -4.91
CA ASN A 250 10.97 17.71 -4.32
C ASN A 250 10.25 17.31 -3.02
N LEU A 251 9.79 18.27 -2.22
CA LEU A 251 9.00 18.03 -1.02
C LEU A 251 7.62 17.41 -1.34
N ILE A 252 6.95 17.85 -2.41
CA ILE A 252 5.70 17.25 -2.87
C ILE A 252 5.92 15.77 -3.22
N ALA A 253 6.95 15.45 -4.01
CA ALA A 253 7.27 14.08 -4.37
C ALA A 253 7.68 13.24 -3.14
N ALA A 254 8.46 13.82 -2.22
CA ALA A 254 8.87 13.13 -0.99
C ALA A 254 7.68 12.82 -0.07
N ALA A 255 6.68 13.71 0.01
CA ALA A 255 5.45 13.46 0.76
C ALA A 255 4.65 12.29 0.16
N LEU A 256 4.47 12.26 -1.16
CA LEU A 256 3.81 11.14 -1.87
C LEU A 256 4.59 9.83 -1.74
N PHE A 257 5.92 9.89 -1.79
CA PHE A 257 6.80 8.75 -1.57
C PHE A 257 6.63 8.18 -0.14
N LEU A 258 6.65 9.04 0.87
CA LEU A 258 6.40 8.65 2.26
C LEU A 258 4.99 8.05 2.40
N PHE A 259 3.98 8.64 1.79
CA PHE A 259 2.62 8.10 1.81
C PHE A 259 2.56 6.67 1.29
N ASN A 260 3.16 6.39 0.13
CA ASN A 260 3.17 5.03 -0.43
C ASN A 260 3.85 3.99 0.46
N ARG A 261 4.78 4.40 1.32
CA ARG A 261 5.45 3.51 2.27
C ARG A 261 4.69 3.36 3.59
N LEU A 262 3.94 4.38 4.00
CA LEU A 262 3.23 4.40 5.28
C LEU A 262 1.76 3.97 5.16
N LYS A 263 1.19 3.96 3.95
CA LYS A 263 -0.25 3.75 3.73
C LYS A 263 -0.77 2.41 4.25
N ASP A 264 -0.05 1.32 4.00
CA ASP A 264 -0.56 -0.02 4.32
C ASP A 264 -0.16 -0.42 5.75
N PHE A 265 1.06 -0.10 6.18
CA PHE A 265 1.57 -0.40 7.52
C PHE A 265 2.50 0.71 7.98
N PRO A 266 2.04 1.60 8.86
CA PRO A 266 2.90 2.57 9.54
C PRO A 266 3.96 1.96 10.49
N ILE A 267 4.48 0.76 10.22
CA ILE A 267 5.37 -0.01 11.09
C ILE A 267 6.76 -0.07 10.49
N LEU A 268 7.76 0.16 11.34
CA LEU A 268 8.84 1.09 11.07
C LEU A 268 10.17 0.37 10.95
N ASN A 269 10.81 0.49 9.79
CA ASN A 269 12.26 0.57 9.77
C ASN A 269 12.67 1.98 10.22
N ASP A 270 13.66 2.08 11.13
CA ASP A 270 14.28 3.35 11.56
C ASP A 270 14.65 4.25 10.36
N GLY A 271 14.97 3.65 9.21
CA GLY A 271 15.20 4.37 7.96
C GLY A 271 14.03 5.28 7.52
N ILE A 272 12.79 4.80 7.56
CA ILE A 272 11.61 5.57 7.13
C ILE A 272 11.28 6.67 8.12
N ARG A 273 11.37 6.39 9.42
CA ARG A 273 11.19 7.40 10.47
C ARG A 273 12.18 8.54 10.32
N ASN A 274 13.47 8.20 10.19
CA ASN A 274 14.52 9.18 9.98
C ASN A 274 14.27 10.00 8.70
N TYR A 275 13.80 9.35 7.63
CA TYR A 275 13.47 10.05 6.39
C TYR A 275 12.27 11.00 6.57
N ALA A 276 11.22 10.61 7.29
CA ALA A 276 10.07 11.46 7.58
C ALA A 276 10.46 12.69 8.42
N ASP A 277 11.29 12.51 9.45
CA ASP A 277 11.84 13.62 10.25
C ASP A 277 12.70 14.56 9.40
N MET A 278 13.50 13.99 8.51
CA MET A 278 14.31 14.76 7.57
C MET A 278 13.45 15.58 6.59
N VAL A 279 12.42 14.98 6.00
CA VAL A 279 11.49 15.68 5.09
C VAL A 279 10.75 16.80 5.82
N PHE A 280 10.33 16.59 7.07
CA PHE A 280 9.72 17.63 7.89
C PHE A 280 10.69 18.80 8.14
N SER A 281 11.96 18.52 8.51
CA SER A 281 12.96 19.58 8.70
C SER A 281 13.26 20.34 7.41
N ASP A 282 13.28 19.64 6.28
CA ASP A 282 13.51 20.23 4.96
C ASP A 282 12.35 21.10 4.50
N TYR A 283 11.11 20.72 4.82
CA TYR A 283 9.93 21.55 4.58
C TYR A 283 10.01 22.88 5.33
N GLU A 284 10.32 22.87 6.62
CA GLU A 284 10.43 24.10 7.42
C GLU A 284 11.54 25.02 6.87
N ALA A 285 12.70 24.44 6.53
CA ALA A 285 13.82 25.18 5.97
C ALA A 285 13.49 25.78 4.59
N ALA A 286 12.88 25.01 3.70
CA ALA A 286 12.49 25.47 2.37
C ALA A 286 11.37 26.52 2.45
N LYS A 287 10.36 26.32 3.30
CA LYS A 287 9.29 27.30 3.53
C LYS A 287 9.89 28.63 3.94
N LEU A 288 10.75 28.64 4.96
CA LEU A 288 11.44 29.85 5.42
C LEU A 288 12.23 30.53 4.29
N ALA A 289 13.03 29.75 3.54
CA ALA A 289 13.86 30.29 2.46
C ALA A 289 13.04 30.91 1.32
N TYR A 290 11.85 30.36 1.02
CA TYR A 290 10.97 30.81 -0.07
C TYR A 290 10.13 32.02 0.34
N THR A 291 9.67 32.07 1.59
CA THR A 291 8.74 33.11 2.08
C THR A 291 9.43 34.34 2.63
N THR A 292 10.69 34.21 3.03
CA THR A 292 11.51 35.34 3.50
C THR A 292 12.54 35.82 2.47
N ALA A 293 12.48 35.25 1.25
CA ALA A 293 13.35 35.60 0.14
C ALA A 293 13.32 37.12 -0.16
N LYS A 294 14.48 37.71 -0.44
CA LYS A 294 14.60 39.15 -0.77
C LYS A 294 15.50 39.38 -1.98
N PRO A 295 15.22 40.37 -2.84
CA PRO A 295 16.15 40.79 -3.87
C PRO A 295 17.52 41.12 -3.30
N ILE A 296 18.59 40.68 -3.97
CA ILE A 296 19.97 41.03 -3.63
C ILE A 296 20.43 42.03 -4.70
N GLU A 297 20.73 43.27 -4.28
CA GLU A 297 21.28 44.28 -5.18
C GLU A 297 22.70 43.88 -5.62
N ASN A 298 22.97 43.94 -6.93
CA ASN A 298 24.26 43.60 -7.54
C ASN A 298 24.76 42.17 -7.21
N GLU A 299 23.87 41.20 -7.13
CA GLU A 299 24.26 39.79 -6.96
C GLU A 299 25.08 39.31 -8.17
N PRO A 300 26.36 38.95 -8.01
CA PRO A 300 27.13 38.36 -9.10
C PRO A 300 26.56 36.97 -9.42
N ASP A 301 26.45 36.64 -10.71
CA ASP A 301 26.16 35.26 -11.11
C ASP A 301 27.20 34.31 -10.49
N PHE A 302 26.77 33.14 -10.01
CA PHE A 302 27.60 32.11 -9.35
C PHE A 302 28.07 32.39 -7.91
N HIS A 303 27.41 33.28 -7.15
CA HIS A 303 27.70 33.46 -5.72
C HIS A 303 27.05 32.38 -4.80
N TYR A 304 27.73 32.10 -3.68
CA TYR A 304 27.40 31.01 -2.74
C TYR A 304 26.37 31.40 -1.66
N ASN A 305 25.05 31.34 -1.91
CA ASN A 305 24.06 31.48 -0.81
C ASN A 305 22.62 30.96 -1.06
N ALA A 306 22.40 30.04 -2.00
CA ALA A 306 21.06 29.53 -2.30
C ALA A 306 20.34 28.87 -1.10
N ASP A 307 21.09 28.36 -0.12
CA ASP A 307 20.55 27.77 1.11
C ASP A 307 19.83 28.77 2.04
N LYS A 308 20.13 30.08 1.92
CA LYS A 308 19.61 31.11 2.85
C LYS A 308 18.63 32.08 2.23
N ASN A 309 18.64 32.26 0.91
CA ASN A 309 17.76 33.18 0.22
C ASN A 309 17.36 32.59 -1.14
N ALA A 310 16.08 32.21 -1.27
CA ALA A 310 15.59 31.59 -2.49
C ALA A 310 15.42 32.56 -3.67
N TYR A 311 15.50 33.88 -3.42
CA TYR A 311 15.24 34.90 -4.43
C TYR A 311 16.19 34.79 -5.63
N SER A 312 17.46 34.44 -5.39
CA SER A 312 18.50 34.39 -6.43
C SER A 312 18.21 33.37 -7.54
N TYR A 313 17.45 32.31 -7.23
CA TYR A 313 17.07 31.27 -8.19
C TYR A 313 15.57 31.20 -8.50
N LEU A 314 14.70 31.83 -7.71
CA LEU A 314 13.26 31.90 -7.98
C LEU A 314 12.83 33.20 -8.65
N GLY A 315 13.57 34.29 -8.46
CA GLY A 315 13.23 35.63 -8.93
C GLY A 315 12.00 36.25 -8.27
N LYS A 316 11.47 35.63 -7.21
CA LYS A 316 10.32 36.12 -6.44
C LYS A 316 10.33 35.60 -5.01
N THR A 317 9.55 36.26 -4.16
CA THR A 317 9.21 35.82 -2.80
C THR A 317 7.82 35.19 -2.82
N PHE A 318 7.66 34.02 -2.22
CA PHE A 318 6.36 33.35 -2.13
C PHE A 318 5.62 33.81 -0.88
N THR A 319 4.30 33.89 -0.92
CA THR A 319 3.49 33.88 0.30
C THR A 319 3.48 32.49 0.93
N GLU A 320 3.19 32.38 2.23
CA GLU A 320 3.02 31.06 2.87
C GLU A 320 1.95 30.23 2.15
N HIS A 321 0.83 30.85 1.79
CA HIS A 321 -0.25 30.19 1.06
C HIS A 321 0.21 29.65 -0.30
N GLU A 322 0.98 30.42 -1.08
CA GLU A 322 1.53 29.93 -2.35
C GLU A 322 2.54 28.80 -2.17
N PHE A 323 3.28 28.75 -1.06
CA PHE A 323 4.21 27.67 -0.79
C PHE A 323 3.47 26.40 -0.34
N ASP A 324 2.52 26.54 0.59
CA ASP A 324 1.89 25.42 1.27
C ASP A 324 0.87 24.68 0.42
N TRP A 325 0.23 25.33 -0.55
CA TRP A 325 -0.77 24.67 -1.39
C TRP A 325 -0.18 24.17 -2.70
N PHE A 326 -0.53 22.94 -3.08
CA PHE A 326 -0.27 22.40 -4.41
C PHE A 326 -1.50 21.66 -4.95
N GLU A 327 -1.59 21.60 -6.27
CA GLU A 327 -2.57 20.77 -6.97
C GLU A 327 -2.04 19.34 -7.00
N ASP A 328 -2.80 18.40 -6.43
CA ASP A 328 -2.41 17.00 -6.38
C ASP A 328 -2.08 16.44 -7.77
N ILE A 329 -1.04 15.60 -7.80
CA ILE A 329 -0.47 15.07 -9.03
C ILE A 329 -1.44 14.09 -9.69
N GLU A 330 -2.21 13.36 -8.89
CA GLU A 330 -3.12 12.34 -9.40
C GLU A 330 -4.52 12.90 -9.64
N THR A 331 -5.08 13.60 -8.66
CA THR A 331 -6.51 13.94 -8.57
C THR A 331 -6.83 15.40 -8.90
N ASN A 332 -5.81 16.26 -8.95
CA ASN A 332 -5.92 17.72 -9.03
C ASN A 332 -6.69 18.38 -7.86
N ILE A 333 -6.90 17.67 -6.75
CA ILE A 333 -7.44 18.27 -5.52
C ILE A 333 -6.35 19.18 -4.91
N PRO A 334 -6.70 20.38 -4.40
CA PRO A 334 -5.74 21.19 -3.66
C PRO A 334 -5.38 20.52 -2.34
N ILE A 335 -4.07 20.34 -2.10
CA ILE A 335 -3.53 19.71 -0.90
C ILE A 335 -2.61 20.69 -0.17
N HIS A 336 -2.77 20.78 1.15
CA HIS A 336 -1.87 21.54 1.99
C HIS A 336 -0.64 20.70 2.36
N LEU A 337 0.52 21.02 1.76
CA LEU A 337 1.79 20.32 1.89
C LEU A 337 2.25 20.20 3.35
N GLY A 338 2.19 21.29 4.12
CA GLY A 338 2.56 21.28 5.53
C GLY A 338 1.77 20.28 6.38
N ASN A 339 0.43 20.32 6.29
CA ASN A 339 -0.45 19.36 6.95
C ASN A 339 -0.19 17.93 6.49
N PHE A 340 0.04 17.72 5.19
CA PHE A 340 0.32 16.39 4.67
C PHE A 340 1.65 15.83 5.23
N ILE A 341 2.73 16.62 5.22
CA ILE A 341 4.02 16.21 5.79
C ILE A 341 3.93 15.99 7.30
N LYS A 342 3.19 16.85 8.03
CA LYS A 342 2.93 16.68 9.47
C LYS A 342 2.19 15.37 9.76
N ALA A 343 1.17 15.04 8.96
CA ALA A 343 0.42 13.78 9.06
C ALA A 343 1.32 12.55 8.79
N LEU A 344 2.16 12.61 7.76
CA LEU A 344 3.11 11.54 7.43
C LEU A 344 4.13 11.32 8.55
N LYS A 345 4.65 12.40 9.13
CA LYS A 345 5.60 12.32 10.24
C LYS A 345 5.01 11.60 11.46
N VAL A 346 3.78 11.93 11.86
CA VAL A 346 3.14 11.26 13.00
C VAL A 346 2.68 9.84 12.67
N ALA A 347 2.32 9.56 11.42
CA ALA A 347 2.08 8.21 10.95
C ALA A 347 3.36 7.36 11.05
N ALA A 348 4.52 7.94 10.75
CA ALA A 348 5.83 7.29 10.87
C ALA A 348 6.36 7.17 12.33
N TYR A 349 5.60 7.58 13.35
CA TYR A 349 6.02 7.57 14.74
C TYR A 349 5.20 6.57 15.57
N ASP A 350 5.88 5.69 16.31
CA ASP A 350 5.25 4.68 17.19
C ASP A 350 5.36 5.04 18.67
N GLY A 351 5.56 6.32 19.00
CA GLY A 351 5.45 6.78 20.38
C GLY A 351 3.99 6.85 20.83
N ASP A 352 3.57 7.97 21.41
CA ASP A 352 2.19 8.10 21.87
C ASP A 352 1.21 8.05 20.70
N ARG A 353 0.53 6.90 20.56
CA ARG A 353 -0.44 6.65 19.49
C ARG A 353 -1.64 7.58 19.60
N LYS A 354 -2.03 8.00 20.82
CA LYS A 354 -3.11 8.97 21.03
C LYS A 354 -2.70 10.36 20.56
N GLN A 355 -1.49 10.79 20.91
CA GLN A 355 -0.94 12.06 20.42
C GLN A 355 -0.87 12.08 18.88
N SER A 356 -0.52 10.94 18.26
CA SER A 356 -0.51 10.83 16.80
C SER A 356 -1.89 11.06 16.19
N MET A 357 -2.94 10.50 16.82
CA MET A 357 -4.33 10.70 16.40
C MET A 357 -4.79 12.15 16.57
N ASP A 358 -4.43 12.79 17.69
CA ASP A 358 -4.77 14.21 17.93
C ASP A 358 -4.16 15.12 16.85
N VAL A 359 -2.94 14.83 16.40
CA VAL A 359 -2.29 15.55 15.31
C VAL A 359 -3.00 15.31 13.96
N LEU A 360 -3.39 14.07 13.66
CA LEU A 360 -4.15 13.77 12.44
C LEU A 360 -5.50 14.50 12.45
N ASP A 361 -6.17 14.58 13.59
CA ASP A 361 -7.43 15.33 13.75
C ASP A 361 -7.26 16.83 13.52
N GLU A 362 -6.17 17.41 14.03
CA GLU A 362 -5.83 18.81 13.76
C GLU A 362 -5.58 19.07 12.27
N CYS A 363 -4.87 18.15 11.60
CA CYS A 363 -4.60 18.25 10.16
C CYS A 363 -5.89 18.11 9.33
N ILE A 364 -6.77 17.17 9.67
CA ILE A 364 -8.09 17.02 9.00
C ILE A 364 -8.96 18.25 9.25
N LYS A 365 -8.96 18.81 10.46
CA LYS A 365 -9.74 20.01 10.77
C LYS A 365 -9.33 21.21 9.91
N THR A 366 -8.05 21.32 9.58
CA THR A 366 -7.49 22.44 8.82
C THR A 366 -7.46 22.20 7.31
N ASP A 367 -7.39 20.93 6.88
CA ASP A 367 -7.43 20.50 5.48
C ASP A 367 -8.39 19.30 5.31
N PRO A 368 -9.71 19.49 5.44
CA PRO A 368 -10.69 18.41 5.53
C PRO A 368 -10.94 17.67 4.22
N ASN A 369 -10.42 18.17 3.10
CA ASN A 369 -10.57 17.56 1.78
C ASN A 369 -9.35 16.70 1.40
N ASN A 370 -8.35 16.61 2.29
CA ASN A 370 -7.14 15.86 2.04
C ASN A 370 -7.36 14.37 2.24
N ILE A 371 -7.65 13.71 1.13
CA ILE A 371 -7.91 12.27 1.06
C ILE A 371 -6.77 11.41 1.66
N TYR A 372 -5.52 11.87 1.56
CA TYR A 372 -4.36 11.12 2.06
C TYR A 372 -4.31 11.13 3.60
N ILE A 373 -4.72 12.22 4.25
CA ILE A 373 -4.76 12.29 5.71
C ILE A 373 -5.90 11.41 6.26
N HIS A 374 -7.04 11.39 5.59
CA HIS A 374 -8.13 10.45 5.89
C HIS A 374 -7.68 8.99 5.77
N TYR A 375 -6.96 8.66 4.70
CA TYR A 375 -6.37 7.34 4.51
C TYR A 375 -5.43 6.99 5.67
N LEU A 376 -4.44 7.84 5.96
CA LEU A 376 -3.47 7.61 7.04
C LEU A 376 -4.13 7.47 8.41
N LYS A 377 -5.20 8.23 8.66
CA LYS A 377 -5.98 8.12 9.90
C LYS A 377 -6.66 6.76 10.03
N ALA A 378 -7.25 6.25 8.96
CA ALA A 378 -7.84 4.91 8.95
C ALA A 378 -6.77 3.83 9.23
N SER A 379 -5.61 3.90 8.58
CA SER A 379 -4.49 2.98 8.83
C SER A 379 -3.97 3.05 10.28
N ARG A 380 -4.01 4.22 10.93
CA ARG A 380 -3.59 4.36 12.34
C ARG A 380 -4.63 3.86 13.33
N LEU A 381 -5.92 4.05 13.04
CA LEU A 381 -7.02 3.45 13.81
C LEU A 381 -6.94 1.93 13.79
N ASP A 382 -6.55 1.36 12.64
CA ASP A 382 -6.33 -0.06 12.51
C ASP A 382 -5.23 -0.57 13.48
N ILE A 383 -4.06 0.07 13.45
CA ILE A 383 -2.93 -0.26 14.35
C ILE A 383 -3.32 -0.15 15.83
N LEU A 384 -4.07 0.89 16.20
CA LEU A 384 -4.55 1.08 17.56
C LEU A 384 -5.44 -0.07 18.01
N THR A 385 -6.23 -0.60 17.09
CA THR A 385 -7.21 -1.65 17.36
C THR A 385 -6.58 -3.02 17.57
N ASP A 386 -5.48 -3.33 16.89
CA ASP A 386 -4.83 -4.64 17.05
C ASP A 386 -4.40 -4.94 18.50
N SER A 387 -4.01 -3.88 19.22
CA SER A 387 -3.64 -3.92 20.63
C SER A 387 -4.82 -3.83 21.60
N GLU A 388 -6.04 -3.59 21.11
CA GLU A 388 -7.22 -3.38 21.96
C GLU A 388 -7.88 -4.72 22.33
N PRO A 389 -7.92 -5.08 23.64
CA PRO A 389 -8.65 -6.27 24.08
C PRO A 389 -10.18 -6.08 24.14
N ASP A 390 -10.69 -4.85 24.24
CA ASP A 390 -12.12 -4.60 24.27
C ASP A 390 -12.73 -4.57 22.86
N LEU A 391 -13.55 -5.58 22.56
CA LEU A 391 -14.21 -5.73 21.26
C LEU A 391 -15.10 -4.54 20.88
N ASN A 392 -15.70 -3.83 21.85
CA ASN A 392 -16.50 -2.65 21.55
C ASN A 392 -15.63 -1.47 21.14
N ILE A 393 -14.50 -1.27 21.81
CA ILE A 393 -13.53 -0.22 21.43
C ILE A 393 -12.95 -0.54 20.05
N ALA A 394 -12.60 -1.80 19.81
CA ALA A 394 -12.12 -2.26 18.52
C ALA A 394 -13.13 -2.00 17.38
N HIS A 395 -14.39 -2.38 17.59
CA HIS A 395 -15.47 -2.13 16.65
C HIS A 395 -15.67 -0.63 16.35
N ASN A 396 -15.62 0.22 17.38
CA ASN A 396 -15.76 1.66 17.23
C ASN A 396 -14.59 2.26 16.43
N ASN A 397 -13.38 1.78 16.63
CA ASN A 397 -12.21 2.22 15.87
C ASN A 397 -12.33 1.84 14.39
N TYR A 398 -12.75 0.60 14.08
CA TYR A 398 -12.99 0.19 12.69
C TYR A 398 -14.12 1.00 12.04
N SER A 399 -15.21 1.25 12.76
CA SER A 399 -16.30 2.10 12.26
C SER A 399 -15.83 3.53 11.96
N ASN A 400 -14.95 4.08 12.79
CA ASN A 400 -14.33 5.39 12.57
C ASN A 400 -13.37 5.38 11.37
N ALA A 401 -12.59 4.30 11.20
CA ALA A 401 -11.72 4.13 10.04
C ALA A 401 -12.52 4.07 8.74
N ILE A 402 -13.60 3.27 8.70
CA ILE A 402 -14.56 3.19 7.59
C ILE A 402 -15.11 4.57 7.25
N HIS A 403 -15.58 5.32 8.25
CA HIS A 403 -16.14 6.65 8.05
C HIS A 403 -15.16 7.60 7.35
N HIS A 404 -13.89 7.62 7.75
CA HIS A 404 -12.90 8.48 7.11
C HIS A 404 -12.58 8.10 5.66
N LEU A 405 -12.54 6.81 5.35
CA LEU A 405 -12.32 6.33 3.99
C LEU A 405 -13.53 6.63 3.09
N GLU A 406 -14.75 6.50 3.60
CA GLU A 406 -15.97 6.89 2.90
C GLU A 406 -16.02 8.40 2.63
N MET A 407 -15.57 9.24 3.58
CA MET A 407 -15.40 10.68 3.34
C MET A 407 -14.42 10.95 2.21
N ALA A 408 -13.27 10.27 2.19
CA ALA A 408 -12.27 10.43 1.14
C ALA A 408 -12.83 10.07 -0.25
N LEU A 409 -13.54 8.94 -0.37
CA LEU A 409 -14.22 8.55 -1.62
C LEU A 409 -15.32 9.55 -2.03
N ALA A 410 -16.07 10.09 -1.07
CA ALA A 410 -17.09 11.10 -1.34
C ALA A 410 -16.51 12.43 -1.87
N TYR A 411 -15.29 12.78 -1.46
CA TYR A 411 -14.56 13.91 -2.07
C TYR A 411 -14.10 13.59 -3.49
N LEU A 412 -13.54 12.41 -3.71
CA LEU A 412 -13.14 11.96 -5.05
C LEU A 412 -14.32 11.85 -6.02
N ALA A 413 -15.51 11.50 -5.55
CA ALA A 413 -16.72 11.47 -6.38
C ALA A 413 -17.09 12.84 -6.97
N LYS A 414 -16.60 13.94 -6.37
CA LYS A 414 -16.83 15.31 -6.87
C LYS A 414 -15.77 15.76 -7.89
N THR A 415 -14.69 15.00 -8.06
CA THR A 415 -13.66 15.33 -9.05
C THR A 415 -14.01 14.78 -10.43
N PRO A 416 -13.48 15.38 -11.51
CA PRO A 416 -13.66 14.84 -12.85
C PRO A 416 -13.15 13.39 -12.94
N LYS A 417 -14.04 12.47 -13.33
CA LYS A 417 -13.69 11.07 -13.55
C LYS A 417 -12.77 10.96 -14.77
N LEU A 418 -11.49 10.66 -14.52
CA LEU A 418 -10.55 10.36 -15.60
C LEU A 418 -11.01 9.09 -16.33
N PRO A 419 -11.17 9.07 -17.66
CA PRO A 419 -11.53 7.87 -18.38
C PRO A 419 -10.35 6.91 -18.31
N LEU A 420 -10.54 5.80 -17.58
CA LEU A 420 -9.53 4.75 -17.48
C LEU A 420 -10.09 3.54 -18.19
N PRO A 421 -9.45 3.07 -19.28
CA PRO A 421 -9.82 1.77 -19.82
C PRO A 421 -9.58 0.71 -18.74
N THR A 422 -10.42 -0.33 -18.76
CA THR A 422 -10.13 -1.55 -18.03
C THR A 422 -8.85 -2.13 -18.63
N LEU A 423 -7.81 -2.26 -17.80
CA LEU A 423 -6.56 -2.91 -18.21
C LEU A 423 -6.62 -4.39 -17.87
N ALA A 424 -5.94 -5.21 -18.66
CA ALA A 424 -5.74 -6.60 -18.32
C ALA A 424 -4.89 -6.70 -17.05
N LYS A 425 -5.37 -7.48 -16.07
CA LYS A 425 -4.62 -7.81 -14.85
C LYS A 425 -4.36 -9.30 -14.79
N THR A 426 -3.20 -9.68 -14.27
CA THR A 426 -2.92 -11.07 -13.93
C THR A 426 -3.81 -11.47 -12.77
N ASN A 427 -4.83 -12.27 -13.05
CA ASN A 427 -5.66 -12.90 -12.04
C ASN A 427 -5.08 -14.28 -11.71
N PHE A 428 -4.72 -14.48 -10.46
CA PHE A 428 -4.20 -15.76 -9.97
C PHE A 428 -5.29 -16.69 -9.42
N SER A 429 -6.51 -16.16 -9.25
CA SER A 429 -7.70 -16.93 -8.90
C SER A 429 -8.17 -17.75 -10.12
N PRO A 430 -8.27 -19.10 -10.02
CA PRO A 430 -8.69 -19.93 -11.14
C PRO A 430 -10.21 -19.82 -11.45
N ASP A 431 -10.54 -19.67 -12.73
CA ASP A 431 -11.77 -20.00 -13.52
C ASP A 431 -13.14 -20.27 -12.84
N ILE A 432 -13.46 -19.67 -11.69
CA ILE A 432 -14.81 -19.73 -11.09
C ILE A 432 -15.53 -18.37 -11.16
N GLU A 433 -14.84 -17.31 -11.59
CA GLU A 433 -15.46 -16.01 -11.82
C GLU A 433 -16.26 -16.04 -13.13
N VAL A 434 -17.56 -16.34 -13.02
CA VAL A 434 -18.58 -16.04 -14.04
C VAL A 434 -18.29 -14.64 -14.58
N PRO A 435 -18.29 -14.41 -15.91
CA PRO A 435 -17.91 -13.12 -16.50
C PRO A 435 -18.60 -11.99 -15.75
N GLU A 436 -17.80 -11.27 -14.99
CA GLU A 436 -18.27 -10.40 -13.93
C GLU A 436 -19.04 -9.22 -14.53
N LYS A 437 -20.29 -9.03 -14.13
CA LYS A 437 -21.11 -7.86 -14.54
C LYS A 437 -20.29 -6.59 -14.28
N GLN A 438 -19.97 -5.81 -15.31
CA GLN A 438 -19.31 -4.52 -15.12
C GLN A 438 -20.08 -3.71 -14.06
N VAL A 439 -19.40 -3.37 -12.97
CA VAL A 439 -19.93 -2.49 -11.93
C VAL A 439 -19.66 -1.04 -12.31
N GLU A 440 -20.49 -0.11 -11.85
CA GLU A 440 -20.19 1.30 -12.07
C GLU A 440 -18.90 1.65 -11.33
N ARG A 441 -17.88 2.12 -12.08
CA ARG A 441 -16.62 2.54 -11.50
C ARG A 441 -16.82 3.71 -10.54
N ILE A 442 -16.23 3.66 -9.35
CA ILE A 442 -16.09 4.83 -8.48
C ILE A 442 -14.78 5.59 -8.76
N ASN A 443 -14.74 6.87 -8.40
CA ASN A 443 -13.48 7.63 -8.43
C ASN A 443 -12.65 7.24 -7.22
N ASP A 444 -11.43 6.77 -7.48
CA ASP A 444 -10.51 6.28 -6.47
C ASP A 444 -9.06 6.58 -6.91
N LEU A 445 -8.12 6.46 -5.99
CA LEU A 445 -6.68 6.45 -6.26
C LEU A 445 -6.31 5.18 -7.05
N LYS A 446 -5.45 5.35 -8.05
CA LYS A 446 -5.05 4.32 -9.00
C LYS A 446 -4.10 3.31 -8.40
N PHE A 447 -3.00 3.77 -7.80
CA PHE A 447 -1.92 2.89 -7.30
C PHE A 447 -2.09 2.54 -5.81
N SER A 448 -2.85 3.35 -5.08
CA SER A 448 -3.12 3.22 -3.65
C SER A 448 -4.63 3.28 -3.37
N PRO A 449 -5.44 2.36 -3.93
CA PRO A 449 -6.90 2.46 -3.93
C PRO A 449 -7.49 2.48 -2.51
N ILE A 450 -8.26 3.53 -2.20
CA ILE A 450 -9.01 3.67 -0.95
C ILE A 450 -10.00 2.52 -0.78
N SER A 451 -10.58 2.04 -1.89
CA SER A 451 -11.48 0.87 -1.87
C SER A 451 -10.82 -0.36 -1.24
N LEU A 452 -9.53 -0.59 -1.49
CA LEU A 452 -8.86 -1.78 -0.97
C LEU A 452 -8.67 -1.71 0.54
N ILE A 453 -8.24 -0.56 1.08
CA ILE A 453 -8.14 -0.40 2.54
C ILE A 453 -9.53 -0.37 3.18
N LEU A 454 -10.54 0.18 2.52
CA LEU A 454 -11.91 0.18 3.00
C LEU A 454 -12.46 -1.24 3.11
N ALA A 455 -12.19 -2.10 2.12
CA ALA A 455 -12.51 -3.52 2.20
C ALA A 455 -11.81 -4.21 3.37
N SER A 456 -10.53 -3.91 3.61
CA SER A 456 -9.77 -4.40 4.76
C SER A 456 -10.43 -3.99 6.08
N MET A 457 -10.85 -2.73 6.23
CA MET A 457 -11.53 -2.25 7.43
C MET A 457 -12.91 -2.91 7.61
N TYR A 458 -13.64 -3.16 6.53
CA TYR A 458 -14.91 -3.88 6.57
C TYR A 458 -14.73 -5.33 7.02
N ALA A 459 -13.75 -6.06 6.49
CA ALA A 459 -13.42 -7.41 6.96
C ALA A 459 -13.05 -7.41 8.46
N ARG A 460 -12.18 -6.48 8.87
CA ARG A 460 -11.80 -6.34 10.28
C ARG A 460 -12.97 -6.02 11.21
N ALA A 461 -13.89 -5.16 10.79
CA ALA A 461 -15.11 -4.86 11.54
C ALA A 461 -16.04 -6.08 11.65
N ALA A 462 -16.01 -6.98 10.67
CA ALA A 462 -16.80 -8.21 10.68
C ALA A 462 -16.27 -9.23 11.71
N GLU A 463 -14.97 -9.21 11.99
CA GLU A 463 -14.33 -10.06 12.99
C GLU A 463 -14.42 -9.53 14.43
N SER A 464 -14.85 -8.28 14.65
CA SER A 464 -14.84 -7.61 15.96
C SER A 464 -15.98 -8.04 16.91
N GLY A 465 -16.44 -9.30 16.82
CA GLY A 465 -17.49 -9.86 17.69
C GLY A 465 -18.90 -9.31 17.41
N VAL A 466 -19.18 -8.87 16.19
CA VAL A 466 -20.50 -8.38 15.78
C VAL A 466 -21.50 -9.53 15.55
N SER A 467 -22.79 -9.20 15.49
CA SER A 467 -23.83 -10.18 15.11
C SER A 467 -23.58 -10.76 13.70
N ILE A 468 -24.07 -11.96 13.44
CA ILE A 468 -23.94 -12.64 12.14
C ILE A 468 -24.45 -11.77 10.98
N ASP A 469 -25.62 -11.13 11.16
CA ASP A 469 -26.19 -10.25 10.13
C ASP A 469 -25.26 -9.08 9.78
N LEU A 470 -24.67 -8.43 10.80
CA LEU A 470 -23.72 -7.35 10.59
C LEU A 470 -22.42 -7.83 9.95
N ARG A 471 -21.93 -9.02 10.35
CA ARG A 471 -20.77 -9.66 9.74
C ARG A 471 -20.98 -9.87 8.24
N HIS A 472 -22.13 -10.43 7.86
CA HIS A 472 -22.51 -10.62 6.45
C HIS A 472 -22.62 -9.30 5.68
N ILE A 473 -23.21 -8.27 6.27
CA ILE A 473 -23.31 -6.94 5.66
C ILE A 473 -21.92 -6.35 5.40
N TYR A 474 -21.02 -6.44 6.38
CA TYR A 474 -19.65 -5.96 6.23
C TYR A 474 -18.86 -6.76 5.20
N GLY A 475 -18.95 -8.10 5.22
CA GLY A 475 -18.35 -8.96 4.21
C GLY A 475 -18.82 -8.60 2.80
N ALA A 476 -20.12 -8.45 2.59
CA ALA A 476 -20.71 -8.07 1.31
C ALA A 476 -20.22 -6.70 0.81
N LYS A 477 -20.19 -5.68 1.68
CA LYS A 477 -19.62 -4.37 1.35
C LYS A 477 -18.13 -4.46 0.99
N GLY A 478 -17.38 -5.24 1.76
CA GLY A 478 -15.97 -5.48 1.51
C GLY A 478 -15.73 -6.09 0.13
N VAL A 479 -16.54 -7.09 -0.26
CA VAL A 479 -16.49 -7.71 -1.59
C VAL A 479 -16.69 -6.68 -2.72
N ASP A 480 -17.67 -5.77 -2.59
CA ASP A 480 -17.91 -4.72 -3.58
C ASP A 480 -16.69 -3.80 -3.75
N PHE A 481 -16.02 -3.44 -2.66
CA PHE A 481 -14.83 -2.59 -2.71
C PHE A 481 -13.57 -3.32 -3.21
N VAL A 482 -13.35 -4.57 -2.83
CA VAL A 482 -12.31 -5.42 -3.41
C VAL A 482 -12.48 -5.48 -4.93
N ARG A 483 -13.72 -5.62 -5.39
CA ARG A 483 -14.05 -5.67 -6.81
C ARG A 483 -13.76 -4.37 -7.55
N GLN A 484 -14.06 -3.21 -6.95
CA GLN A 484 -13.66 -1.91 -7.50
C GLN A 484 -12.14 -1.82 -7.66
N ALA A 485 -11.38 -2.25 -6.65
CA ALA A 485 -9.92 -2.27 -6.70
C ALA A 485 -9.42 -3.26 -7.78
N GLU A 486 -9.99 -4.45 -7.87
CA GLU A 486 -9.61 -5.47 -8.86
C GLU A 486 -9.81 -4.97 -10.30
N LEU A 487 -10.97 -4.37 -10.60
CA LEU A 487 -11.31 -3.96 -11.96
C LEU A 487 -10.64 -2.65 -12.41
N TYR A 488 -10.49 -1.68 -11.49
CA TYR A 488 -10.17 -0.30 -11.89
C TYR A 488 -8.84 0.24 -11.36
N SER A 489 -8.28 -0.31 -10.29
CA SER A 489 -6.98 0.16 -9.80
C SER A 489 -5.86 -0.20 -10.78
N ARG A 490 -4.75 0.54 -10.70
CA ARG A 490 -3.47 0.22 -11.34
C ARG A 490 -2.49 -0.47 -10.40
N SER A 491 -2.91 -0.70 -9.16
CA SER A 491 -2.14 -1.53 -8.23
C SER A 491 -2.19 -2.99 -8.70
N PRO A 492 -1.04 -3.66 -8.85
CA PRO A 492 -1.01 -5.08 -9.19
C PRO A 492 -1.68 -5.91 -8.09
N ASN A 493 -2.35 -6.99 -8.49
CA ASN A 493 -3.00 -7.92 -7.56
C ASN A 493 -1.93 -8.73 -6.80
N GLY A 494 -1.45 -8.15 -5.70
CA GLY A 494 -0.45 -8.77 -4.83
C GLY A 494 -1.07 -9.66 -3.74
N PRO A 495 -0.23 -10.26 -2.90
CA PRO A 495 -0.65 -11.12 -1.79
C PRO A 495 -1.66 -10.46 -0.85
N TYR A 496 -1.48 -9.17 -0.57
CA TYR A 496 -2.38 -8.41 0.30
C TYR A 496 -3.82 -8.36 -0.24
N PHE A 497 -3.95 -8.11 -1.55
CA PHE A 497 -5.23 -8.08 -2.22
C PHE A 497 -5.98 -9.40 -2.05
N TYR A 498 -5.31 -10.53 -2.25
CA TYR A 498 -5.91 -11.86 -2.10
C TYR A 498 -6.29 -12.20 -0.65
N MET A 499 -5.50 -11.72 0.33
CA MET A 499 -5.85 -11.87 1.75
C MET A 499 -7.12 -11.11 2.11
N ILE A 500 -7.26 -9.85 1.67
CA ILE A 500 -8.47 -9.05 1.89
C ILE A 500 -9.66 -9.67 1.15
N LYS A 501 -9.47 -10.03 -0.12
CA LYS A 501 -10.51 -10.69 -0.95
C LYS A 501 -11.02 -11.97 -0.28
N GLY A 502 -10.11 -12.80 0.24
CA GLY A 502 -10.45 -14.00 0.99
C GLY A 502 -11.26 -13.72 2.25
N ALA A 503 -10.88 -12.69 3.01
CA ALA A 503 -11.56 -12.31 4.24
C ALA A 503 -12.98 -11.79 3.98
N CYS A 504 -13.14 -10.86 3.04
CA CYS A 504 -14.46 -10.34 2.69
C CYS A 504 -15.41 -11.44 2.21
N TYR A 505 -14.93 -12.40 1.40
CA TYR A 505 -15.72 -13.56 1.01
C TYR A 505 -16.06 -14.48 2.18
N TYR A 506 -15.12 -14.68 3.10
CA TYR A 506 -15.34 -15.51 4.29
C TYR A 506 -16.43 -14.91 5.19
N ASP A 507 -16.45 -13.58 5.33
CA ASP A 507 -17.37 -12.87 6.21
C ASP A 507 -18.80 -12.77 5.69
N CYS A 508 -19.03 -13.07 4.41
CA CYS A 508 -20.37 -13.21 3.84
C CYS A 508 -20.67 -14.66 3.39
N ASP A 509 -20.01 -15.65 4.02
CA ASP A 509 -20.20 -17.09 3.81
C ASP A 509 -19.95 -17.59 2.37
N MET A 510 -19.22 -16.83 1.55
CA MET A 510 -18.78 -17.23 0.21
C MET A 510 -17.50 -18.08 0.31
N TYR A 511 -17.55 -19.17 1.09
CA TYR A 511 -16.37 -19.92 1.49
C TYR A 511 -15.57 -20.52 0.33
N GLU A 512 -16.20 -20.97 -0.76
CA GLU A 512 -15.49 -21.46 -1.94
C GLU A 512 -14.61 -20.38 -2.58
N LEU A 513 -15.16 -19.17 -2.74
CA LEU A 513 -14.40 -18.02 -3.26
C LEU A 513 -13.33 -17.55 -2.29
N SER A 514 -13.61 -17.62 -0.98
CA SER A 514 -12.63 -17.32 0.07
C SER A 514 -11.40 -18.25 -0.02
N ILE A 515 -11.63 -19.57 -0.10
CA ILE A 515 -10.56 -20.57 -0.25
C ILE A 515 -9.73 -20.30 -1.51
N ASN A 516 -10.40 -19.96 -2.62
CA ASN A 516 -9.74 -19.62 -3.89
C ASN A 516 -8.82 -18.41 -3.77
N ALA A 517 -9.32 -17.34 -3.14
CA ALA A 517 -8.55 -16.13 -2.92
C ALA A 517 -7.33 -16.41 -2.03
N TYR A 518 -7.52 -17.01 -0.85
CA TYR A 518 -6.41 -17.32 0.06
C TYR A 518 -5.37 -18.25 -0.56
N SER A 519 -5.78 -19.29 -1.27
CA SER A 519 -4.86 -20.23 -1.92
C SER A 519 -4.06 -19.59 -3.08
N SER A 520 -4.50 -18.44 -3.60
CA SER A 520 -3.75 -17.71 -4.64
C SER A 520 -2.47 -17.09 -4.09
N VAL A 521 -2.37 -16.86 -2.78
CA VAL A 521 -1.19 -16.34 -2.10
C VAL A 521 0.02 -17.28 -2.23
N GLU A 522 -0.19 -18.60 -2.31
CA GLU A 522 0.89 -19.59 -2.49
C GLU A 522 1.76 -19.31 -3.73
N ARG A 523 1.23 -18.64 -4.76
CA ARG A 523 2.00 -18.30 -5.97
C ARG A 523 3.14 -17.31 -5.72
N PHE A 524 3.10 -16.60 -4.60
CA PHE A 524 4.11 -15.62 -4.20
C PHE A 524 5.14 -16.21 -3.23
N GLU A 525 5.12 -17.51 -2.97
CA GLU A 525 6.04 -18.19 -2.04
C GLU A 525 7.52 -17.88 -2.28
N ALA A 526 7.93 -17.69 -3.54
CA ALA A 526 9.33 -17.43 -3.86
C ALA A 526 9.84 -16.04 -3.39
N VAL A 527 8.94 -15.12 -3.05
CA VAL A 527 9.27 -13.73 -2.68
C VAL A 527 8.70 -13.30 -1.33
N LEU A 528 7.88 -14.15 -0.69
CA LEU A 528 7.25 -13.87 0.60
C LEU A 528 7.90 -14.62 1.75
N ASP A 529 7.77 -14.04 2.93
CA ASP A 529 8.06 -14.74 4.18
C ASP A 529 7.10 -15.94 4.33
N PRO A 530 7.60 -17.14 4.70
CA PRO A 530 6.76 -18.32 4.89
C PRO A 530 5.58 -18.10 5.84
N SER A 531 5.72 -17.24 6.85
CA SER A 531 4.64 -16.93 7.81
C SER A 531 3.38 -16.39 7.12
N PHE A 532 3.54 -15.60 6.06
CA PHE A 532 2.42 -15.06 5.31
C PHE A 532 1.69 -16.15 4.52
N ILE A 533 2.44 -17.07 3.91
CA ILE A 533 1.88 -18.22 3.21
C ILE A 533 1.13 -19.11 4.20
N ILE A 534 1.71 -19.39 5.36
CA ILE A 534 1.12 -20.21 6.42
C ILE A 534 -0.21 -19.62 6.91
N ASP A 535 -0.26 -18.30 7.15
CA ASP A 535 -1.50 -17.63 7.54
C ASP A 535 -2.58 -17.77 6.45
N SER A 536 -2.23 -17.57 5.17
CA SER A 536 -3.18 -17.76 4.06
C SER A 536 -3.73 -19.20 4.00
N LEU A 537 -2.88 -20.20 4.24
CA LEU A 537 -3.28 -21.62 4.27
C LEU A 537 -4.20 -21.93 5.46
N CYS A 538 -3.93 -21.31 6.61
CA CYS A 538 -4.77 -21.44 7.81
C CYS A 538 -6.15 -20.80 7.63
N TYR A 539 -6.26 -19.70 6.86
CA TYR A 539 -7.56 -19.13 6.53
C TYR A 539 -8.31 -19.94 5.47
N ALA A 540 -7.59 -20.45 4.46
CA ALA A 540 -8.17 -21.38 3.49
C ALA A 540 -8.72 -22.65 4.17
N SER A 541 -8.00 -23.20 5.14
CA SER A 541 -8.47 -24.38 5.89
C SER A 541 -9.74 -24.13 6.68
N GLN A 542 -9.89 -22.93 7.27
CA GLN A 542 -11.13 -22.54 7.95
C GLN A 542 -12.32 -22.50 6.98
N GLY A 543 -12.14 -21.92 5.79
CA GLY A 543 -13.15 -21.98 4.73
C GLY A 543 -13.52 -23.42 4.34
N MET A 544 -12.53 -24.31 4.24
CA MET A 544 -12.77 -25.73 3.93
C MET A 544 -13.55 -26.45 5.03
N ILE A 545 -13.20 -26.21 6.30
CA ILE A 545 -13.92 -26.76 7.45
C ILE A 545 -15.37 -26.25 7.45
N ALA A 546 -15.59 -24.96 7.19
CA ALA A 546 -16.93 -24.37 7.11
C ALA A 546 -17.80 -24.98 6.00
N LEU A 547 -17.20 -25.41 4.88
CA LEU A 547 -17.88 -26.14 3.81
C LEU A 547 -18.06 -27.65 4.09
N GLY A 548 -17.57 -28.16 5.21
CA GLY A 548 -17.64 -29.58 5.54
C GLY A 548 -16.56 -30.45 4.88
N TYR A 549 -15.47 -29.85 4.38
CA TYR A 549 -14.33 -30.55 3.77
C TYR A 549 -13.15 -30.76 4.74
N ALA A 550 -13.44 -30.93 6.04
CA ALA A 550 -12.42 -31.11 7.08
C ALA A 550 -11.55 -32.38 6.85
N ASP A 551 -12.14 -33.44 6.29
CA ASP A 551 -11.45 -34.67 5.88
C ASP A 551 -10.39 -34.41 4.80
N LYS A 552 -10.78 -33.72 3.73
CA LYS A 552 -9.86 -33.34 2.64
C LYS A 552 -8.81 -32.34 3.12
N CYS A 553 -9.19 -31.43 4.01
CA CYS A 553 -8.26 -30.49 4.62
C CYS A 553 -7.18 -31.22 5.41
N LEU A 554 -7.56 -32.24 6.20
CA LEU A 554 -6.65 -33.05 6.98
C LEU A 554 -5.59 -33.75 6.12
N GLU A 555 -5.97 -34.31 4.97
CA GLU A 555 -5.05 -34.97 4.03
C GLU A 555 -3.94 -34.03 3.53
N VAL A 556 -4.25 -32.74 3.33
CA VAL A 556 -3.30 -31.78 2.79
C VAL A 556 -2.47 -31.09 3.88
N MET A 557 -2.97 -31.02 5.13
CA MET A 557 -2.23 -30.41 6.24
C MET A 557 -0.90 -31.09 6.52
N ASP A 558 -0.82 -32.42 6.38
CA ASP A 558 0.44 -33.16 6.59
C ASP A 558 1.55 -32.71 5.64
N PHE A 559 1.21 -32.48 4.37
CA PHE A 559 2.16 -31.94 3.39
C PHE A 559 2.70 -30.56 3.80
N TYR A 560 1.83 -29.65 4.27
CA TYR A 560 2.26 -28.32 4.66
C TYR A 560 3.02 -28.29 5.98
N ILE A 561 2.67 -29.17 6.93
CA ILE A 561 3.44 -29.35 8.18
C ILE A 561 4.85 -29.85 7.85
N GLU A 562 5.01 -30.83 6.95
CA GLU A 562 6.33 -31.29 6.51
C GLU A 562 7.14 -30.18 5.83
N LYS A 563 6.47 -29.35 5.00
CA LYS A 563 7.12 -28.28 4.24
C LYS A 563 7.59 -27.11 5.10
N TYR A 564 6.74 -26.64 6.04
CA TYR A 564 6.99 -25.41 6.79
C TYR A 564 7.35 -25.62 8.26
N ASN A 565 7.04 -26.78 8.83
CA ASN A 565 7.27 -27.13 10.23
C ASN A 565 6.81 -26.05 11.23
N ASP A 566 5.54 -25.61 11.10
CA ASP A 566 4.99 -24.49 11.87
C ASP A 566 3.80 -24.92 12.77
N ALA A 567 3.79 -24.42 14.01
CA ALA A 567 2.79 -24.77 15.02
C ALA A 567 1.36 -24.33 14.64
N ARG A 568 1.18 -23.30 13.81
CA ARG A 568 -0.14 -22.88 13.31
C ARG A 568 -0.77 -23.97 12.44
N LEU A 569 0.03 -24.61 11.59
CA LEU A 569 -0.45 -25.70 10.72
C LEU A 569 -0.79 -26.95 11.55
N VAL A 570 -0.01 -27.24 12.60
CA VAL A 570 -0.34 -28.31 13.56
C VAL A 570 -1.66 -28.01 14.27
N CYS A 571 -1.87 -26.77 14.70
CA CYS A 571 -3.13 -26.32 15.29
C CYS A 571 -4.31 -26.54 14.32
N GLN A 572 -4.17 -26.15 13.06
CA GLN A 572 -5.20 -26.35 12.03
C GLN A 572 -5.49 -27.82 11.75
N LYS A 573 -4.47 -28.69 11.78
CA LYS A 573 -4.65 -30.14 11.67
C LYS A 573 -5.52 -30.68 12.81
N ILE A 574 -5.26 -30.25 14.05
CA ILE A 574 -6.06 -30.67 15.21
C ILE A 574 -7.50 -30.16 15.09
N LEU A 575 -7.71 -28.93 14.61
CA LEU A 575 -9.03 -28.39 14.32
C LEU A 575 -9.83 -29.20 13.28
N CYS A 576 -9.16 -29.68 12.23
CA CYS A 576 -9.82 -30.56 11.26
C CYS A 576 -10.33 -31.85 11.94
N LYS A 577 -9.53 -32.44 12.84
CA LYS A 577 -9.93 -33.63 13.60
C LYS A 577 -11.09 -33.34 14.55
N ASP A 578 -11.02 -32.21 15.26
CA ASP A 578 -12.08 -31.73 16.15
C ASP A 578 -13.43 -31.67 15.43
N TYR A 579 -13.45 -31.06 14.24
CA TYR A 579 -14.67 -30.96 13.43
C TYR A 579 -15.20 -32.30 12.90
N LEU A 580 -14.34 -33.30 12.75
CA LEU A 580 -14.71 -34.65 12.33
C LEU A 580 -15.18 -35.54 13.49
N CYS A 581 -14.97 -35.14 14.75
CA CYS A 581 -15.40 -35.91 15.90
C CYS A 581 -16.93 -36.08 15.92
N ARG A 582 -17.38 -37.28 16.26
CA ARG A 582 -18.79 -37.67 16.41
C ARG A 582 -19.09 -38.29 17.77
N SER A 583 -18.09 -38.37 18.65
CA SER A 583 -18.24 -38.94 19.99
C SER A 583 -17.42 -38.23 21.06
N LYS A 584 -17.82 -38.38 22.32
CA LYS A 584 -17.09 -37.86 23.47
C LYS A 584 -15.68 -38.46 23.62
N ASP A 585 -15.50 -39.71 23.22
CA ASP A 585 -14.19 -40.38 23.33
C ASP A 585 -13.21 -39.87 22.27
N GLU A 586 -13.67 -39.57 21.05
CA GLU A 586 -12.88 -38.89 20.04
C GLU A 586 -12.49 -37.47 20.48
N LEU A 587 -13.41 -36.74 21.11
CA LEU A 587 -13.08 -35.41 21.67
C LEU A 587 -12.06 -35.45 22.79
N ARG A 588 -12.08 -36.47 23.65
CA ARG A 588 -11.05 -36.66 24.65
C ARG A 588 -9.68 -36.92 24.02
N GLN A 589 -9.62 -37.50 22.82
CA GLN A 589 -8.37 -37.67 22.08
C GLN A 589 -7.91 -36.32 21.51
N VAL A 590 -8.80 -35.57 20.86
CA VAL A 590 -8.49 -34.23 20.32
C VAL A 590 -8.08 -33.26 21.43
N LEU A 591 -8.74 -33.28 22.59
CA LEU A 591 -8.36 -32.49 23.77
C LEU A 591 -6.90 -32.75 24.17
N LYS A 592 -6.48 -34.02 24.21
CA LYS A 592 -5.08 -34.38 24.51
C LYS A 592 -4.12 -33.85 23.45
N GLU A 593 -4.50 -33.85 22.18
CA GLU A 593 -3.66 -33.28 21.11
C GLU A 593 -3.50 -31.75 21.28
N PHE A 594 -4.56 -31.04 21.65
CA PHE A 594 -4.48 -29.60 21.98
C PHE A 594 -3.62 -29.34 23.22
N GLU A 595 -3.74 -30.15 24.28
CA GLU A 595 -2.89 -30.06 25.47
C GLU A 595 -1.42 -30.30 25.13
N GLN A 596 -1.12 -31.31 24.30
CA GLN A 596 0.23 -31.60 23.80
C GLN A 596 0.79 -30.46 22.95
N LEU A 597 -0.01 -29.88 22.04
CA LEU A 597 0.40 -28.72 21.26
C LEU A 597 0.72 -27.52 22.17
N LYS A 598 -0.11 -27.28 23.19
CA LYS A 598 0.12 -26.20 24.15
C LYS A 598 1.46 -26.36 24.88
N GLU A 599 1.83 -27.58 25.24
CA GLU A 599 3.13 -27.89 25.84
C GLU A 599 4.27 -27.73 24.83
N SER A 600 4.10 -28.19 23.59
CA SER A 600 5.16 -28.17 22.58
C SER A 600 5.52 -26.75 22.09
N ILE A 601 4.60 -25.79 22.20
CA ILE A 601 4.85 -24.40 21.79
C ILE A 601 5.48 -23.52 22.88
N GLN A 602 5.75 -24.03 24.09
CA GLN A 602 6.22 -23.18 25.19
C GLN A 602 7.53 -22.45 24.88
N ASP A 603 8.44 -23.08 24.14
CA ASP A 603 9.71 -22.47 23.72
C ASP A 603 9.51 -21.29 22.76
N LEU A 604 8.40 -21.28 22.01
CA LEU A 604 8.05 -20.17 21.11
C LEU A 604 7.81 -18.86 21.87
N LYS A 605 7.52 -18.89 23.18
CA LYS A 605 7.45 -17.67 24.00
C LYS A 605 8.70 -16.79 23.87
N LEU A 606 9.85 -17.42 23.66
CA LEU A 606 11.14 -16.75 23.56
C LEU A 606 11.64 -16.64 22.11
N THR A 607 11.37 -17.64 21.28
CA THR A 607 11.91 -17.72 19.91
C THR A 607 10.99 -17.13 18.84
N ASP A 608 9.67 -17.23 19.02
CA ASP A 608 8.66 -16.63 18.14
C ASP A 608 7.39 -16.25 18.95
N PRO A 609 7.44 -15.13 19.70
CA PRO A 609 6.34 -14.72 20.57
C PRO A 609 5.02 -14.47 19.82
N TYR A 610 5.13 -14.14 18.53
CA TYR A 610 3.98 -13.90 17.67
C TYR A 610 3.21 -15.19 17.39
N VAL A 611 3.90 -16.23 16.90
CA VAL A 611 3.29 -17.54 16.66
C VAL A 611 2.78 -18.13 17.98
N PHE A 612 3.55 -18.01 19.07
CA PHE A 612 3.13 -18.44 20.40
C PHE A 612 1.78 -17.83 20.79
N SER A 613 1.66 -16.50 20.71
CA SER A 613 0.46 -15.78 21.13
C SER A 613 -0.79 -16.26 20.39
N LYS A 614 -0.69 -16.38 19.05
CA LYS A 614 -1.81 -16.86 18.21
C LYS A 614 -2.22 -18.29 18.56
N VAL A 615 -1.26 -19.23 18.54
CA VAL A 615 -1.57 -20.65 18.75
C VAL A 615 -2.05 -20.90 20.19
N ASN A 616 -1.43 -20.27 21.19
CA ASN A 616 -1.80 -20.44 22.58
C ASN A 616 -3.20 -19.90 22.88
N MET A 617 -3.56 -18.70 22.38
CA MET A 617 -4.90 -18.14 22.57
C MET A 617 -5.98 -19.06 21.98
N HIS A 618 -5.76 -19.54 20.76
CA HIS A 618 -6.71 -20.40 20.07
C HIS A 618 -6.86 -21.76 20.78
N THR A 619 -5.72 -22.38 21.13
CA THR A 619 -5.68 -23.66 21.84
C THR A 619 -6.39 -23.58 23.20
N ASN A 620 -6.17 -22.51 23.97
CA ASN A 620 -6.86 -22.32 25.26
C ASN A 620 -8.37 -22.19 25.09
N THR A 621 -8.82 -21.46 24.07
CA THR A 621 -10.25 -21.28 23.78
C THR A 621 -10.90 -22.61 23.43
N ARG A 622 -10.32 -23.38 22.51
CA ARG A 622 -10.84 -24.70 22.11
C ARG A 622 -10.79 -25.73 23.23
N ILE A 623 -9.73 -25.77 24.04
CA ILE A 623 -9.66 -26.64 25.23
C ILE A 623 -10.87 -26.39 26.14
N ASN A 624 -11.17 -25.13 26.45
CA ASN A 624 -12.28 -24.77 27.31
C ASN A 624 -13.64 -25.18 26.70
N GLU A 625 -13.84 -24.93 25.41
CA GLU A 625 -15.07 -25.30 24.69
C GLU A 625 -15.29 -26.82 24.65
N ILE A 626 -14.23 -27.59 24.34
CA ILE A 626 -14.29 -29.06 24.34
C ILE A 626 -14.58 -29.59 25.74
N LEU A 627 -13.95 -29.03 26.78
CA LEU A 627 -14.23 -29.42 28.18
C LEU A 627 -15.70 -29.16 28.55
N ILE A 628 -16.27 -28.03 28.13
CA ILE A 628 -17.69 -27.73 28.33
C ILE A 628 -18.56 -28.76 27.59
N ALA A 629 -18.24 -29.05 26.32
CA ALA A 629 -19.00 -30.01 25.51
C ALA A 629 -18.96 -31.45 26.05
N ILE A 630 -17.79 -31.90 26.55
CA ILE A 630 -17.66 -33.22 27.18
C ILE A 630 -18.54 -33.32 28.44
N ASN A 631 -18.56 -32.25 29.24
CA ASN A 631 -19.22 -32.20 30.54
C ASN A 631 -20.72 -31.86 30.48
N ASN A 632 -21.24 -31.33 29.36
CA ASN A 632 -22.65 -30.98 29.21
C ASN A 632 -23.38 -31.89 28.18
N PRO A 633 -24.31 -32.76 28.61
CA PRO A 633 -25.11 -33.62 27.72
C PRO A 633 -25.94 -32.85 26.68
N GLN A 634 -26.40 -31.63 26.99
CA GLN A 634 -27.23 -30.82 26.08
C GLN A 634 -26.44 -30.21 24.92
N VAL A 635 -25.12 -30.06 25.08
CA VAL A 635 -24.23 -29.58 24.00
C VAL A 635 -23.91 -30.72 23.03
N ALA A 636 -23.90 -31.97 23.52
CA ALA A 636 -23.69 -33.15 22.69
C ALA A 636 -24.88 -33.50 21.76
N GLU A 637 -26.07 -32.93 22.00
CA GLU A 637 -27.24 -33.09 21.13
C GLU A 637 -27.29 -32.08 19.97
N CYS A 638 -26.42 -31.06 19.98
CA CYS A 638 -26.28 -30.08 18.89
C CYS A 638 -25.21 -30.47 17.85
N TRP A 639 -24.65 -31.68 17.96
CA TRP A 639 -23.52 -32.18 17.17
C TRP A 639 -23.97 -33.06 16.00
#